data_AF-A0A5N9B5U4-F1
#
_entry.id   AF-A0A5N9B5U4-F1
#
_cell.length_a   1.000
_cell.length_b   1.000
_cell.length_c   1.000
_cell.angle_alpha   90.00
_cell.angle_beta   90.00
_cell.angle_gamma   90.00
#
_symmetry.space_group_name_H-M   'P 1'
#
loop_
_entity.id
_entity.type
_entity.pdbx_description
1 polymer ?
#
loop_
_entity_poly.entity_id
_entity_poly.type
_entity_poly.pdbx_seq_one_letter_code
_entity_poly.pdbx_strand_id
1 'polypeptide(L)'
;MNKQNYKKFFKILISNLLFLLIAFNQNAISKAIPPGSGEGDVPANILILLDSSASMKRKIISGDGIENPGDVIELSDGNIIIGEGNLGFAKINTTDKTVDNSFSNNNRNFRGLWNDTCTVNGTGTTTDSRVKFLNDLGLATNVENITGDVIYGADKTSNGGKIVGINTSGECVEVIDYAHLGEFRPAAMEIRTIANADDEDEDHLFASGIGKHGGSWKNRFYTKNLTTGDVTHCAGDYGGSIGAVIKTGGDLTVDNSGRYVYYIWKGHIYGYGLTRTGNNFCPTDEPYDRRLLSGKQSTKIHKAAGMEISRDGTDSDDIMYVISYSKNKIQKVQINDGGTADCVKSCTVTRLAEAGRKKRSNNTVSAGTLAAGSVNLWKTTALAVSSGKIWVTDLKGSVQEFNENNFEDSTDTSWQKEYGGAKVTRYEGAKQAILAVVSDSSLTSGANFGYGHWNSGESGGAKKSTAGGWQCHKWRTCTYYNGWNGDHPEGRSTLCNSDSCLLVGVSPEGYTRIPAALETYGLAWGTDGNAFSDMALKYYTDEKVGIIDENLTCQLSYVIVIGDGAWMHRSATEAKIETLRKIHKVKTLVVAYGGGIKGGHMTNFNRMARIGSCNDTTGKGKACEETIVANTPGQLKTKLQSKIQQIIADRLSFTAPSITATIQEGGDLYQAQFNYEQHGEWQGTILRKAVKSGNCTEDCVIHNKDEEGGEDNWDAAKLMKEAGSSARKIWTVLGGAKTTDVDTGEAVSGSTYVGNWNNWKTDNASDLEALFELTENTITDYHHTSSHLGNDADGNPKVAGVEDGTDDDLNGLINFVRGVDYFDYNGNDNITEDRPHLLGDIYHSQLVEVGPPSANTDFINMNQEA
;
A
#
# COMPACT_ATOMS: atom_id res chain seq x y z
N MET A 1 -5.69 -30.31 47.44
CA MET A 1 -4.77 -29.41 46.69
C MET A 1 -4.24 -28.36 47.64
N ASN A 2 -2.92 -28.22 47.75
CA ASN A 2 -2.23 -27.50 48.84
C ASN A 2 -2.25 -25.96 48.64
N LYS A 3 -2.35 -25.18 49.73
CA LYS A 3 -2.40 -23.68 49.70
C LYS A 3 -1.24 -23.04 48.93
N GLN A 4 -0.11 -23.74 48.85
CA GLN A 4 1.09 -23.36 48.10
C GLN A 4 0.89 -23.42 46.57
N ASN A 5 0.10 -24.38 46.09
CA ASN A 5 -0.23 -24.51 44.65
C ASN A 5 -1.17 -23.41 44.19
N TYR A 6 -2.09 -22.95 45.06
CA TYR A 6 -2.94 -21.79 44.77
C TYR A 6 -2.11 -20.51 44.62
N LYS A 7 -1.12 -20.26 45.48
CA LYS A 7 -0.25 -19.08 45.37
C LYS A 7 0.62 -19.11 44.10
N LYS A 8 1.17 -20.28 43.73
CA LYS A 8 1.92 -20.44 42.47
C LYS A 8 1.03 -20.24 41.25
N PHE A 9 -0.16 -20.85 41.24
CA PHE A 9 -1.13 -20.69 40.16
C PHE A 9 -1.59 -19.23 40.01
N PHE A 10 -1.88 -18.54 41.11
CA PHE A 10 -2.31 -17.13 41.09
C PHE A 10 -1.17 -16.18 40.67
N LYS A 11 0.08 -16.45 41.06
CA LYS A 11 1.25 -15.69 40.56
C LYS A 11 1.48 -15.91 39.06
N ILE A 12 1.36 -17.14 38.57
CA ILE A 12 1.45 -17.44 37.13
C ILE A 12 0.32 -16.74 36.37
N LEU A 13 -0.90 -16.76 36.93
CA LEU A 13 -2.06 -16.14 36.29
C LEU A 13 -1.97 -14.61 36.27
N ILE A 14 -1.49 -13.97 37.35
CA ILE A 14 -1.23 -12.53 37.39
C ILE A 14 -0.06 -12.15 36.47
N SER A 15 1.02 -12.94 36.46
CA SER A 15 2.17 -12.68 35.58
C SER A 15 1.77 -12.82 34.11
N ASN A 16 1.02 -13.86 33.75
CA ASN A 16 0.52 -14.05 32.40
C ASN A 16 -0.51 -12.99 32.00
N LEU A 17 -1.34 -12.52 32.94
CA LEU A 17 -2.27 -11.42 32.71
C LEU A 17 -1.52 -10.09 32.52
N LEU A 18 -0.44 -9.86 33.27
CA LEU A 18 0.43 -8.67 33.13
C LEU A 18 1.19 -8.71 31.79
N PHE A 19 1.72 -9.87 31.39
CA PHE A 19 2.34 -10.06 30.08
C PHE A 19 1.33 -9.92 28.93
N LEU A 20 0.09 -10.43 29.10
CA LEU A 20 -1.00 -10.17 28.15
C LEU A 20 -1.31 -8.66 28.07
N LEU A 21 -1.44 -7.97 29.20
CA LEU A 21 -1.75 -6.54 29.25
C LEU A 21 -0.64 -5.68 28.63
N ILE A 22 0.63 -6.09 28.74
CA ILE A 22 1.76 -5.44 28.08
C ILE A 22 1.75 -5.75 26.57
N ALA A 23 1.47 -7.00 26.16
CA ALA A 23 1.42 -7.40 24.75
C ALA A 23 0.23 -6.80 23.98
N PHE A 24 -0.94 -6.64 24.62
CA PHE A 24 -2.12 -6.02 24.01
C PHE A 24 -2.08 -4.48 23.95
N ASN A 25 -1.11 -3.84 24.61
CA ASN A 25 -0.90 -2.39 24.56
C ASN A 25 0.29 -1.95 23.70
N GLN A 26 0.93 -2.87 22.96
CA GLN A 26 1.95 -2.47 21.98
C GLN A 26 1.32 -2.00 20.67
N ASN A 27 0.56 -0.91 20.74
CA ASN A 27 0.79 0.11 19.72
C ASN A 27 2.19 0.63 20.05
N ALA A 28 3.14 0.49 19.13
CA ALA A 28 4.45 1.12 19.26
C ALA A 28 4.25 2.65 19.18
N ILE A 29 3.83 3.22 20.29
CA ILE A 29 3.61 4.65 20.48
C ILE A 29 4.95 5.20 20.94
N SER A 30 5.56 6.06 20.12
CA SER A 30 6.74 6.82 20.56
C SER A 30 6.37 7.59 21.82
N LYS A 31 7.26 7.53 22.82
CA LYS A 31 7.07 8.19 24.11
C LYS A 31 6.86 9.69 23.88
N ALA A 32 5.95 10.30 24.65
CA ALA A 32 5.81 11.76 24.64
C ALA A 32 7.15 12.43 24.98
N ILE A 33 7.41 13.56 24.33
CA ILE A 33 8.59 14.39 24.56
C ILE A 33 8.63 14.76 26.06
N PRO A 34 9.76 14.58 26.78
CA PRO A 34 9.83 14.88 28.21
C PRO A 34 9.54 16.37 28.48
N PRO A 35 8.72 16.74 29.47
CA PRO A 35 8.49 18.14 29.81
C PRO A 35 9.66 18.76 30.60
N GLY A 36 10.10 19.96 30.17
CA GLY A 36 10.99 20.87 30.91
C GLY A 36 12.41 20.99 30.31
N SER A 37 13.06 22.15 30.24
CA SER A 37 12.76 23.50 30.73
C SER A 37 13.55 24.55 29.91
N GLY A 38 13.00 24.95 28.76
CA GLY A 38 13.36 26.20 28.08
C GLY A 38 12.13 27.09 28.02
N GLU A 39 12.27 28.37 28.32
CA GLU A 39 11.22 29.37 28.06
C GLU A 39 10.87 29.35 26.56
N GLY A 40 9.82 28.63 26.12
CA GLY A 40 9.47 28.57 24.69
C GLY A 40 8.44 27.54 24.16
N ASP A 41 7.99 26.54 24.93
CA ASP A 41 7.10 25.47 24.43
C ASP A 41 5.63 25.91 24.25
N VAL A 42 5.33 26.64 23.17
CA VAL A 42 3.95 26.92 22.73
C VAL A 42 3.55 25.91 21.63
N PRO A 43 2.58 25.00 21.84
CA PRO A 43 2.18 24.03 20.80
C PRO A 43 1.79 24.70 19.47
N ALA A 44 1.99 24.00 18.36
CA ALA A 44 1.56 24.49 17.05
C ALA A 44 0.02 24.44 16.93
N ASN A 45 -0.60 25.49 16.39
CA ASN A 45 -2.06 25.58 16.22
C ASN A 45 -2.47 25.18 14.80
N ILE A 46 -3.01 23.98 14.64
CA ILE A 46 -3.31 23.38 13.32
C ILE A 46 -4.83 23.25 13.12
N LEU A 47 -5.35 23.93 12.10
CA LEU A 47 -6.73 23.78 11.64
C LEU A 47 -6.80 22.90 10.39
N ILE A 48 -7.54 21.79 10.45
CA ILE A 48 -7.78 20.90 9.30
C ILE A 48 -9.13 21.25 8.65
N LEU A 49 -9.12 21.53 7.35
CA LEU A 49 -10.30 21.82 6.53
C LEU A 49 -10.47 20.75 5.44
N LEU A 50 -11.48 19.89 5.61
CA LEU A 50 -11.78 18.79 4.69
C LEU A 50 -12.84 19.18 3.65
N ASP A 51 -12.53 18.96 2.37
CA ASP A 51 -13.51 19.07 1.29
C ASP A 51 -14.66 18.07 1.50
N SER A 52 -15.87 18.58 1.50
CA SER A 52 -17.13 17.85 1.65
C SER A 52 -18.02 18.00 0.41
N SER A 53 -17.43 18.36 -0.73
CA SER A 53 -18.15 18.51 -1.99
C SER A 53 -18.50 17.14 -2.59
N ALA A 54 -19.54 17.11 -3.43
CA ALA A 54 -20.08 15.89 -3.99
C ALA A 54 -19.07 15.08 -4.86
N SER A 55 -17.98 15.70 -5.33
CA SER A 55 -16.88 14.99 -6.00
C SER A 55 -16.18 14.00 -5.07
N MET A 56 -16.14 14.27 -3.77
CA MET A 56 -15.57 13.37 -2.76
C MET A 56 -16.35 12.06 -2.61
N LYS A 57 -17.54 11.94 -3.23
CA LYS A 57 -18.29 10.67 -3.34
C LYS A 57 -17.64 9.71 -4.34
N ARG A 58 -16.72 10.21 -5.19
CA ARG A 58 -15.95 9.37 -6.10
C ARG A 58 -15.25 8.32 -5.26
N LYS A 59 -15.49 7.08 -5.65
CA LYS A 59 -14.79 5.93 -5.11
C LYS A 59 -13.36 6.02 -5.59
N ILE A 60 -12.43 5.97 -4.64
CA ILE A 60 -11.02 5.90 -4.95
C ILE A 60 -10.78 4.55 -5.61
N ILE A 61 -10.38 4.61 -6.88
CA ILE A 61 -9.57 3.60 -7.57
C ILE A 61 -8.23 4.33 -7.81
N SER A 62 -7.55 4.65 -6.73
CA SER A 62 -6.19 5.15 -6.79
C SER A 62 -5.46 4.60 -5.56
N GLY A 63 -4.28 4.02 -5.81
CA GLY A 63 -3.77 2.90 -5.03
C GLY A 63 -4.34 1.59 -5.56
N ASP A 64 -4.72 0.70 -4.65
CA ASP A 64 -4.80 -0.74 -4.91
C ASP A 64 -6.19 -1.22 -5.32
N GLY A 65 -7.12 -0.27 -5.49
CA GLY A 65 -8.50 -0.59 -5.86
C GLY A 65 -8.55 -1.21 -7.25
N ILE A 66 -9.32 -2.28 -7.41
CA ILE A 66 -9.46 -3.01 -8.68
C ILE A 66 -10.82 -2.71 -9.34
N GLU A 67 -10.83 -2.43 -10.64
CA GLU A 67 -12.05 -2.22 -11.43
C GLU A 67 -12.45 -3.44 -12.26
N ASN A 68 -13.57 -4.07 -11.88
CA ASN A 68 -14.23 -5.14 -12.64
C ASN A 68 -13.21 -6.14 -13.21
N PRO A 69 -12.48 -6.86 -12.32
CA PRO A 69 -11.43 -7.76 -12.76
C PRO A 69 -12.03 -8.80 -13.72
N GLY A 70 -11.59 -8.74 -14.96
CA GLY A 70 -11.97 -9.63 -16.05
C GLY A 70 -11.25 -10.96 -15.95
N ASP A 71 -9.96 -10.91 -15.61
CA ASP A 71 -9.15 -12.09 -15.36
C ASP A 71 -7.93 -11.77 -14.47
N VAL A 72 -7.18 -12.79 -14.03
CA VAL A 72 -5.95 -12.68 -13.22
C VAL A 72 -4.96 -13.77 -13.60
N ILE A 73 -3.66 -13.48 -13.56
CA ILE A 73 -2.59 -14.47 -13.60
C ILE A 73 -1.53 -14.13 -12.54
N GLU A 74 -0.76 -15.12 -12.11
CA GLU A 74 0.44 -14.93 -11.30
C GLU A 74 1.67 -15.03 -12.18
N LEU A 75 2.63 -14.15 -11.94
CA LEU A 75 3.95 -14.12 -12.58
C LEU A 75 4.93 -15.03 -11.83
N SER A 76 6.04 -15.36 -12.48
CA SER A 76 7.12 -16.16 -11.89
C SER A 76 7.77 -15.51 -10.66
N ASP A 77 7.68 -14.19 -10.52
CA ASP A 77 8.14 -13.45 -9.33
C ASP A 77 7.11 -13.46 -8.17
N GLY A 78 5.95 -14.08 -8.36
CA GLY A 78 4.86 -14.15 -7.40
C GLY A 78 3.95 -12.93 -7.37
N ASN A 79 4.21 -11.89 -8.18
CA ASN A 79 3.28 -10.78 -8.38
C ASN A 79 2.12 -11.22 -9.28
N ILE A 80 1.04 -10.43 -9.34
CA ILE A 80 -0.13 -10.78 -10.16
C ILE A 80 -0.42 -9.70 -11.20
N ILE A 81 -0.87 -10.13 -12.38
CA ILE A 81 -1.43 -9.24 -13.41
C ILE A 81 -2.93 -9.47 -13.47
N ILE A 82 -3.69 -8.39 -13.52
CA ILE A 82 -5.14 -8.40 -13.65
C ILE A 82 -5.59 -7.73 -14.95
N GLY A 83 -6.61 -8.32 -15.58
CA GLY A 83 -7.34 -7.70 -16.67
C GLY A 83 -8.39 -6.75 -16.09
N GLU A 84 -8.12 -5.46 -16.04
CA GLU A 84 -8.91 -4.53 -15.25
C GLU A 84 -10.00 -3.81 -16.05
N GLY A 85 -11.13 -4.50 -16.29
CA GLY A 85 -12.29 -3.91 -16.94
C GLY A 85 -11.91 -3.22 -18.26
N ASN A 86 -12.17 -1.91 -18.36
CA ASN A 86 -11.84 -1.12 -19.57
C ASN A 86 -10.45 -0.45 -19.52
N LEU A 87 -9.63 -0.78 -18.53
CA LEU A 87 -8.36 -0.12 -18.21
C LEU A 87 -7.14 -0.88 -18.72
N GLY A 88 -7.29 -2.11 -19.23
CA GLY A 88 -6.19 -2.92 -19.74
C GLY A 88 -5.54 -3.77 -18.66
N PHE A 89 -4.23 -3.97 -18.73
CA PHE A 89 -3.49 -4.77 -17.75
C PHE A 89 -3.10 -3.90 -16.56
N ALA A 90 -3.16 -4.43 -15.34
CA ALA A 90 -2.60 -3.81 -14.15
C ALA A 90 -1.77 -4.83 -13.39
N LYS A 91 -0.63 -4.40 -12.83
CA LYS A 91 0.20 -5.23 -11.96
C LYS A 91 -0.07 -4.93 -10.50
N ILE A 92 -0.16 -5.97 -9.67
CA ILE A 92 -0.26 -5.86 -8.22
C ILE A 92 0.96 -6.55 -7.63
N ASN A 93 1.69 -5.79 -6.81
CA ASN A 93 2.78 -6.29 -6.00
C ASN A 93 2.18 -7.09 -4.84
N THR A 94 2.53 -8.37 -4.74
CA THR A 94 1.85 -9.27 -3.79
C THR A 94 2.35 -9.15 -2.36
N THR A 95 3.55 -8.57 -2.19
CA THR A 95 4.20 -8.28 -0.91
C THR A 95 3.44 -7.19 -0.14
N ASP A 96 3.38 -5.98 -0.69
CA ASP A 96 2.76 -4.79 -0.08
C ASP A 96 1.25 -4.68 -0.41
N LYS A 97 0.75 -5.56 -1.28
CA LYS A 97 -0.63 -5.61 -1.80
C LYS A 97 -0.99 -4.38 -2.62
N THR A 98 -0.01 -3.68 -3.17
CA THR A 98 -0.25 -2.45 -3.91
C THR A 98 -0.33 -2.62 -5.40
N VAL A 99 -1.07 -1.74 -6.08
CA VAL A 99 -0.98 -1.66 -7.54
C VAL A 99 0.31 -0.95 -7.91
N ASP A 100 1.10 -1.59 -8.77
CA ASP A 100 2.34 -1.05 -9.30
C ASP A 100 2.05 0.14 -10.23
N ASN A 101 2.54 1.32 -9.85
CA ASN A 101 2.39 2.55 -10.63
C ASN A 101 3.62 2.86 -11.50
N SER A 102 4.73 2.12 -11.38
CA SER A 102 5.89 2.22 -12.27
C SER A 102 5.73 1.35 -13.53
N PHE A 103 4.81 0.39 -13.49
CA PHE A 103 4.40 -0.44 -14.63
C PHE A 103 4.15 0.37 -15.91
N SER A 104 4.38 -0.23 -17.08
CA SER A 104 4.08 0.33 -18.40
C SER A 104 4.50 1.81 -18.57
N ASN A 105 5.78 2.11 -18.34
CA ASN A 105 6.35 3.46 -18.38
C ASN A 105 5.67 4.43 -17.39
N ASN A 106 5.69 4.09 -16.10
CA ASN A 106 5.12 4.91 -15.02
C ASN A 106 3.61 5.16 -15.15
N ASN A 107 2.89 4.15 -15.64
CA ASN A 107 1.45 4.11 -15.73
C ASN A 107 0.89 2.92 -14.94
N ARG A 108 -0.12 3.19 -14.11
CA ARG A 108 -0.89 2.15 -13.41
C ARG A 108 -1.37 0.98 -14.30
N ASN A 109 -1.64 1.25 -15.58
CA ASN A 109 -2.12 0.24 -16.51
C ASN A 109 -1.44 0.32 -17.87
N PHE A 110 -1.14 -0.83 -18.46
CA PHE A 110 -0.85 -0.93 -19.89
C PHE A 110 -2.14 -0.77 -20.69
N ARG A 111 -2.17 0.21 -21.59
CA ARG A 111 -3.28 0.45 -22.53
C ARG A 111 -2.88 0.40 -23.99
N GLY A 112 -1.60 0.14 -24.26
CA GLY A 112 -1.00 0.10 -25.59
C GLY A 112 -1.01 1.42 -26.35
N LEU A 113 -0.36 1.39 -27.51
CA LEU A 113 -0.23 2.51 -28.44
C LEU A 113 -0.75 2.09 -29.82
N TRP A 114 -1.17 3.07 -30.63
CA TRP A 114 -1.68 2.77 -31.96
C TRP A 114 -0.57 2.30 -32.93
N ASN A 115 0.66 2.74 -32.66
CA ASN A 115 1.88 2.51 -33.42
C ASN A 115 2.99 2.01 -32.48
N ASP A 116 2.69 0.96 -31.75
CA ASP A 116 3.60 0.37 -30.77
C ASP A 116 4.69 -0.46 -31.44
N THR A 117 5.85 -0.53 -30.80
CA THR A 117 6.95 -1.41 -31.24
C THR A 117 6.91 -2.64 -30.35
N CYS A 118 6.63 -3.80 -30.93
CA CYS A 118 6.52 -5.05 -30.20
C CYS A 118 7.63 -6.00 -30.65
N THR A 119 8.37 -6.56 -29.70
CA THR A 119 9.60 -7.32 -29.94
C THR A 119 9.43 -8.45 -30.97
N VAL A 120 8.39 -9.28 -30.83
CA VAL A 120 8.12 -10.44 -31.70
C VAL A 120 7.62 -10.03 -33.09
N ASN A 121 6.90 -8.91 -33.20
CA ASN A 121 6.43 -8.42 -34.51
C ASN A 121 7.58 -7.85 -35.38
N GLY A 122 8.79 -7.75 -34.85
CA GLY A 122 10.01 -7.41 -35.57
C GLY A 122 10.42 -5.93 -35.46
N THR A 123 11.73 -5.69 -35.43
CA THR A 123 12.32 -4.36 -35.29
C THR A 123 11.91 -3.42 -36.44
N GLY A 124 11.30 -2.28 -36.11
CA GLY A 124 10.89 -1.27 -37.08
C GLY A 124 9.49 -1.47 -37.68
N THR A 125 8.77 -2.53 -37.29
CA THR A 125 7.33 -2.64 -37.54
C THR A 125 6.56 -1.94 -36.41
N THR A 126 5.45 -1.28 -36.75
CA THR A 126 4.54 -0.72 -35.74
C THR A 126 3.20 -1.39 -35.84
N THR A 127 2.59 -1.67 -34.68
CA THR A 127 1.30 -2.35 -34.59
C THR A 127 0.39 -1.67 -33.57
N ASP A 128 -0.91 -1.95 -33.63
CA ASP A 128 -1.88 -1.37 -32.70
C ASP A 128 -2.06 -2.28 -31.49
N SER A 129 -1.26 -2.06 -30.45
CA SER A 129 -1.33 -2.79 -29.18
C SER A 129 -2.44 -2.30 -28.24
N ARG A 130 -3.24 -1.29 -28.64
CA ARG A 130 -4.24 -0.70 -27.74
C ARG A 130 -5.29 -1.70 -27.31
N VAL A 131 -5.45 -1.90 -26.01
CA VAL A 131 -6.49 -2.75 -25.45
C VAL A 131 -7.62 -1.93 -24.84
N LYS A 132 -8.84 -2.41 -24.99
CA LYS A 132 -10.02 -1.84 -24.32
C LYS A 132 -10.45 -2.71 -23.16
N PHE A 133 -10.85 -3.95 -23.44
CA PHE A 133 -11.34 -4.89 -22.45
C PHE A 133 -10.62 -6.21 -22.65
N LEU A 134 -9.99 -6.70 -21.59
CA LEU A 134 -9.33 -8.01 -21.57
C LEU A 134 -10.32 -9.03 -21.04
N ASN A 135 -10.72 -9.97 -21.90
CA ASN A 135 -11.64 -11.03 -21.49
C ASN A 135 -10.94 -12.20 -20.81
N ASP A 136 -9.73 -12.54 -21.24
CA ASP A 136 -8.92 -13.61 -20.66
C ASP A 136 -7.44 -13.21 -20.69
N LEU A 137 -6.68 -13.77 -19.77
CA LEU A 137 -5.23 -13.65 -19.64
C LEU A 137 -4.58 -15.03 -19.65
N GLY A 138 -3.33 -15.09 -20.10
CA GLY A 138 -2.50 -16.29 -20.02
C GLY A 138 -1.04 -15.90 -19.80
N LEU A 139 -0.33 -16.69 -19.01
CA LEU A 139 1.12 -16.56 -18.83
C LEU A 139 1.84 -17.57 -19.72
N ALA A 140 2.82 -17.10 -20.48
CA ALA A 140 3.86 -17.92 -21.09
C ALA A 140 5.21 -17.62 -20.45
N THR A 141 6.00 -18.65 -20.21
CA THR A 141 7.38 -18.57 -19.72
C THR A 141 8.40 -18.98 -20.78
N ASN A 142 7.92 -19.58 -21.88
CA ASN A 142 8.73 -20.06 -23.00
C ASN A 142 8.18 -19.51 -24.34
N VAL A 143 8.66 -18.32 -24.73
CA VAL A 143 8.26 -17.66 -25.99
C VAL A 143 9.47 -17.51 -26.90
N GLU A 144 9.31 -17.83 -28.19
CA GLU A 144 10.37 -17.82 -29.19
C GLU A 144 11.14 -16.49 -29.18
N ASN A 145 12.45 -16.57 -28.90
CA ASN A 145 13.37 -15.42 -28.83
C ASN A 145 13.04 -14.36 -27.76
N ILE A 146 12.24 -14.70 -26.74
CA ILE A 146 11.94 -13.81 -25.61
C ILE A 146 12.40 -14.48 -24.31
N THR A 147 13.01 -13.70 -23.41
CA THR A 147 13.44 -14.17 -22.09
C THR A 147 12.47 -13.69 -21.01
N GLY A 148 12.06 -14.61 -20.15
CA GLY A 148 11.16 -14.33 -19.01
C GLY A 148 9.69 -14.35 -19.38
N ASP A 149 8.86 -13.94 -18.44
CA ASP A 149 7.40 -14.01 -18.53
C ASP A 149 6.83 -13.09 -19.62
N VAL A 150 5.91 -13.65 -20.41
CA VAL A 150 5.07 -12.91 -21.35
C VAL A 150 3.60 -13.14 -21.01
N ILE A 151 2.89 -12.04 -20.76
CA ILE A 151 1.48 -12.03 -20.39
C ILE A 151 0.66 -11.71 -21.62
N TYR A 152 -0.08 -12.69 -22.11
CA TYR A 152 -1.01 -12.50 -23.23
C TYR A 152 -2.40 -12.15 -22.70
N GLY A 153 -3.05 -11.19 -23.35
CA GLY A 153 -4.43 -10.81 -23.04
C GLY A 153 -5.28 -10.71 -24.30
N ALA A 154 -6.44 -11.38 -24.28
CA ALA A 154 -7.40 -11.36 -25.37
C ALA A 154 -8.32 -10.14 -25.29
N ASP A 155 -8.38 -9.35 -26.37
CA ASP A 155 -9.34 -8.25 -26.54
C ASP A 155 -10.28 -8.54 -27.72
N LYS A 156 -11.47 -9.05 -27.41
CA LYS A 156 -12.52 -9.30 -28.42
C LYS A 156 -13.19 -8.04 -28.99
N THR A 157 -12.91 -6.86 -28.44
CA THR A 157 -13.69 -5.63 -28.71
C THR A 157 -12.97 -4.65 -29.63
N SER A 158 -11.64 -4.57 -29.57
CA SER A 158 -10.86 -3.61 -30.35
C SER A 158 -10.47 -4.14 -31.72
N ASN A 159 -10.55 -3.29 -32.76
CA ASN A 159 -10.06 -3.56 -34.12
C ASN A 159 -10.51 -4.90 -34.75
N GLY A 160 -11.69 -5.37 -34.39
CA GLY A 160 -12.20 -6.66 -34.89
C GLY A 160 -11.77 -7.86 -34.06
N GLY A 161 -10.91 -7.70 -33.04
CA GLY A 161 -10.38 -8.75 -32.17
C GLY A 161 -8.86 -8.86 -32.27
N LYS A 162 -8.17 -9.02 -31.14
CA LYS A 162 -6.72 -9.26 -31.10
C LYS A 162 -6.29 -9.88 -29.78
N ILE A 163 -5.06 -10.40 -29.75
CA ILE A 163 -4.36 -10.80 -28.53
C ILE A 163 -3.09 -9.95 -28.42
N VAL A 164 -2.83 -9.41 -27.24
CA VAL A 164 -1.65 -8.57 -26.97
C VAL A 164 -0.82 -9.24 -25.88
N GLY A 165 0.44 -9.55 -26.17
CA GLY A 165 1.46 -10.01 -25.24
C GLY A 165 2.29 -8.84 -24.71
N ILE A 166 2.49 -8.77 -23.40
CA ILE A 166 3.35 -7.80 -22.72
C ILE A 166 4.35 -8.50 -21.79
N ASN A 167 5.47 -7.87 -21.48
CA ASN A 167 6.38 -8.36 -20.44
C ASN A 167 5.96 -7.89 -19.04
N THR A 168 6.70 -8.30 -18.00
CA THR A 168 6.44 -7.96 -16.59
C THR A 168 6.56 -6.47 -16.27
N SER A 169 7.25 -5.70 -17.11
CA SER A 169 7.37 -4.23 -17.03
C SER A 169 6.26 -3.49 -17.77
N GLY A 170 5.40 -4.19 -18.52
CA GLY A 170 4.31 -3.59 -19.28
C GLY A 170 4.77 -2.95 -20.59
N GLU A 171 5.74 -3.58 -21.25
CA GLU A 171 6.17 -3.26 -22.61
C GLU A 171 5.56 -4.26 -23.60
N CYS A 172 5.25 -3.82 -24.83
CA CYS A 172 4.66 -4.69 -25.83
C CYS A 172 5.67 -5.75 -26.31
N VAL A 173 5.29 -7.02 -26.24
CA VAL A 173 6.08 -8.14 -26.76
C VAL A 173 5.52 -8.60 -28.10
N GLU A 174 4.21 -8.80 -28.19
CA GLU A 174 3.57 -9.31 -29.41
C GLU A 174 2.15 -8.78 -29.56
N VAL A 175 1.71 -8.53 -30.80
CA VAL A 175 0.29 -8.39 -31.15
C VAL A 175 -0.06 -9.43 -32.20
N ILE A 176 -0.99 -10.32 -31.85
CA ILE A 176 -1.66 -11.22 -32.79
C ILE A 176 -2.97 -10.54 -33.19
N ASP A 177 -2.93 -9.81 -34.30
CA ASP A 177 -4.07 -9.01 -34.75
C ASP A 177 -5.20 -9.86 -35.36
N TYR A 178 -6.29 -9.19 -35.73
CA TYR A 178 -7.46 -9.84 -36.32
C TYR A 178 -7.13 -10.70 -37.55
N ALA A 179 -6.23 -10.25 -38.42
CA ALA A 179 -5.87 -10.99 -39.63
C ALA A 179 -5.05 -12.23 -39.26
N HIS A 180 -4.06 -12.08 -38.37
CA HIS A 180 -3.20 -13.16 -37.89
C HIS A 180 -3.94 -14.18 -37.01
N LEU A 181 -5.08 -13.82 -36.40
CA LEU A 181 -5.97 -14.78 -35.75
C LEU A 181 -6.79 -15.61 -36.76
N GLY A 182 -6.85 -15.22 -38.04
CA GLY A 182 -7.75 -15.86 -39.02
C GLY A 182 -9.12 -15.19 -39.06
N GLU A 183 -9.14 -13.88 -38.85
CA GLU A 183 -10.30 -12.99 -38.93
C GLU A 183 -11.44 -13.39 -38.01
N PHE A 184 -11.16 -13.54 -36.71
CA PHE A 184 -12.17 -13.72 -35.67
C PHE A 184 -11.85 -12.93 -34.39
N ARG A 185 -12.88 -12.75 -33.55
CA ARG A 185 -12.79 -12.12 -32.22
C ARG A 185 -12.46 -13.17 -31.17
N PRO A 186 -11.31 -13.11 -30.48
CA PRO A 186 -10.94 -14.12 -29.46
C PRO A 186 -11.83 -13.94 -28.23
N ALA A 187 -12.86 -14.78 -28.12
CA ALA A 187 -13.85 -14.71 -27.06
C ALA A 187 -13.45 -15.50 -25.80
N ALA A 188 -12.56 -16.48 -25.98
CA ALA A 188 -11.95 -17.31 -24.96
C ALA A 188 -10.48 -17.58 -25.36
N MET A 189 -9.57 -17.58 -24.40
CA MET A 189 -8.14 -17.83 -24.61
C MET A 189 -7.55 -18.57 -23.40
N GLU A 190 -6.52 -19.38 -23.63
CA GLU A 190 -5.72 -20.03 -22.58
C GLU A 190 -4.27 -20.16 -23.04
N ILE A 191 -3.35 -20.20 -22.08
CA ILE A 191 -1.98 -20.68 -22.30
C ILE A 191 -1.70 -21.89 -21.40
N ARG A 192 -1.26 -22.98 -22.04
CA ARG A 192 -0.92 -24.24 -21.36
C ARG A 192 0.45 -24.72 -21.83
N THR A 193 1.28 -25.06 -20.86
CA THR A 193 2.55 -25.78 -21.08
C THR A 193 2.23 -27.25 -21.31
N ILE A 194 2.69 -27.80 -22.43
CA ILE A 194 2.47 -29.20 -22.82
C ILE A 194 3.80 -29.76 -23.31
N ALA A 195 4.23 -30.89 -22.73
CA ALA A 195 5.46 -31.55 -23.14
C ALA A 195 5.37 -32.04 -24.60
N ASN A 196 6.45 -31.85 -25.36
CA ASN A 196 6.56 -32.32 -26.73
C ASN A 196 6.91 -33.83 -26.79
N ALA A 197 7.23 -34.33 -27.99
CA ALA A 197 7.51 -35.76 -28.16
C ALA A 197 8.84 -36.21 -27.51
N ASP A 198 9.71 -35.24 -27.21
CA ASP A 198 11.03 -35.42 -26.59
C ASP A 198 11.02 -35.06 -25.10
N ASP A 199 9.83 -34.89 -24.50
CA ASP A 199 9.61 -34.55 -23.07
C ASP A 199 10.12 -33.14 -22.70
N GLU A 200 10.19 -32.22 -23.68
CA GLU A 200 10.50 -30.81 -23.45
C GLU A 200 9.23 -29.97 -23.40
N ASP A 201 9.13 -29.10 -22.39
CA ASP A 201 7.97 -28.23 -22.17
C ASP A 201 7.84 -27.13 -23.25
N GLU A 202 6.71 -27.14 -23.96
CA GLU A 202 6.34 -26.11 -24.94
C GLU A 202 5.11 -25.33 -24.46
N ASP A 203 5.14 -24.00 -24.54
CA ASP A 203 3.98 -23.16 -24.22
C ASP A 203 3.07 -23.03 -25.44
N HIS A 204 1.80 -23.38 -25.28
CA HIS A 204 0.79 -23.29 -26.33
C HIS A 204 -0.29 -22.29 -25.98
N LEU A 205 -0.52 -21.33 -26.88
CA LEU A 205 -1.65 -20.43 -26.84
C LEU A 205 -2.82 -21.02 -27.62
N PHE A 206 -3.98 -21.11 -26.97
CA PHE A 206 -5.25 -21.52 -27.55
C PHE A 206 -6.20 -20.33 -27.56
N ALA A 207 -6.87 -20.09 -28.68
CA ALA A 207 -7.88 -19.04 -28.78
C ALA A 207 -9.06 -19.47 -29.66
N SER A 208 -10.26 -19.15 -29.24
CA SER A 208 -11.46 -19.43 -30.04
C SER A 208 -12.44 -18.27 -30.05
N GLY A 209 -13.29 -18.23 -31.07
CA GLY A 209 -14.33 -17.23 -31.15
C GLY A 209 -14.99 -17.12 -32.51
N ILE A 210 -15.56 -15.95 -32.81
CA ILE A 210 -16.41 -15.75 -33.98
C ILE A 210 -15.89 -14.69 -34.93
N GLY A 211 -15.96 -14.99 -36.23
CA GLY A 211 -15.53 -14.12 -37.32
C GLY A 211 -16.58 -14.03 -38.41
N LYS A 212 -16.64 -12.91 -39.14
CA LYS A 212 -17.60 -12.74 -40.24
C LYS A 212 -16.91 -12.97 -41.58
N HIS A 213 -17.25 -14.08 -42.24
CA HIS A 213 -16.67 -14.52 -43.51
C HIS A 213 -17.76 -14.67 -44.57
N GLY A 214 -17.60 -14.01 -45.73
CA GLY A 214 -18.57 -14.11 -46.83
C GLY A 214 -20.01 -13.75 -46.42
N GLY A 215 -20.16 -12.85 -45.43
CA GLY A 215 -21.47 -12.44 -44.89
C GLY A 215 -22.03 -13.30 -43.75
N SER A 216 -21.43 -14.45 -43.46
CA SER A 216 -21.88 -15.38 -42.40
C SER A 216 -20.94 -15.40 -41.20
N TRP A 217 -21.49 -15.63 -40.01
CA TRP A 217 -20.68 -15.83 -38.80
C TRP A 217 -20.12 -17.25 -38.79
N LYS A 218 -18.82 -17.36 -38.52
CA LYS A 218 -18.05 -18.60 -38.49
C LYS A 218 -17.39 -18.79 -37.13
N ASN A 219 -17.41 -20.01 -36.62
CA ASN A 219 -16.77 -20.37 -35.35
C ASN A 219 -15.35 -20.86 -35.66
N ARG A 220 -14.34 -20.22 -35.07
CA ARG A 220 -12.92 -20.45 -35.38
C ARG A 220 -12.16 -20.86 -34.12
N PHE A 221 -11.09 -21.60 -34.34
CA PHE A 221 -10.13 -22.00 -33.33
C PHE A 221 -8.72 -21.77 -33.88
N TYR A 222 -7.88 -21.13 -33.09
CA TYR A 222 -6.50 -20.76 -33.38
C TYR A 222 -5.62 -21.32 -32.29
N THR A 223 -4.45 -21.79 -32.69
CA THR A 223 -3.41 -22.23 -31.77
C THR A 223 -2.06 -21.73 -32.28
N LYS A 224 -1.20 -21.33 -31.34
CA LYS A 224 0.18 -20.99 -31.60
C LYS A 224 1.06 -21.68 -30.57
N ASN A 225 2.08 -22.38 -31.03
CA ASN A 225 3.17 -22.83 -30.21
C ASN A 225 4.07 -21.62 -29.98
N LEU A 226 4.04 -21.07 -28.77
CA LEU A 226 4.77 -19.88 -28.42
C LEU A 226 6.27 -20.15 -28.38
N THR A 227 6.69 -21.35 -27.99
CA THR A 227 8.10 -21.78 -27.96
C THR A 227 8.75 -21.80 -29.34
N THR A 228 8.04 -22.31 -30.36
CA THR A 228 8.59 -22.46 -31.72
C THR A 228 8.13 -21.38 -32.71
N GLY A 229 7.12 -20.58 -32.33
CA GLY A 229 6.50 -19.59 -33.22
C GLY A 229 5.48 -20.18 -34.21
N ASP A 230 5.34 -21.51 -34.28
CA ASP A 230 4.47 -22.18 -35.24
C ASP A 230 2.98 -21.88 -34.98
N VAL A 231 2.26 -21.54 -36.05
CA VAL A 231 0.83 -21.18 -36.00
C VAL A 231 0.00 -22.22 -36.73
N THR A 232 -1.16 -22.56 -36.16
CA THR A 232 -2.19 -23.33 -36.87
C THR A 232 -3.56 -22.68 -36.74
N HIS A 233 -4.17 -22.38 -37.88
CA HIS A 233 -5.60 -22.10 -37.98
C HIS A 233 -6.31 -23.44 -38.18
N CYS A 234 -7.09 -23.87 -37.19
CA CYS A 234 -7.83 -25.12 -37.27
C CYS A 234 -9.03 -24.98 -38.25
N ALA A 235 -10.08 -25.79 -38.08
CA ALA A 235 -11.18 -25.86 -39.06
C ALA A 235 -11.77 -24.48 -39.42
N GLY A 236 -12.18 -24.35 -40.69
CA GLY A 236 -12.67 -23.09 -41.24
C GLY A 236 -14.02 -22.61 -40.69
N ASP A 237 -14.80 -23.52 -40.09
CA ASP A 237 -16.04 -23.25 -39.39
C ASP A 237 -16.39 -24.46 -38.54
N TYR A 238 -16.36 -24.33 -37.22
CA TYR A 238 -16.77 -25.39 -36.31
C TYR A 238 -18.30 -25.44 -36.16
N GLY A 239 -18.91 -26.57 -36.52
CA GLY A 239 -20.33 -26.88 -36.34
C GLY A 239 -20.64 -27.53 -34.99
N GLY A 240 -21.78 -28.21 -34.92
CA GLY A 240 -22.13 -29.08 -33.80
C GLY A 240 -22.16 -28.41 -32.42
N SER A 241 -21.79 -29.17 -31.39
CA SER A 241 -21.73 -28.68 -30.00
C SER A 241 -20.55 -27.75 -29.75
N ILE A 242 -19.37 -28.03 -30.33
CA ILE A 242 -18.21 -27.17 -30.15
C ILE A 242 -18.46 -25.76 -30.73
N GLY A 243 -19.10 -25.67 -31.91
CA GLY A 243 -19.51 -24.39 -32.49
C GLY A 243 -20.52 -23.63 -31.61
N ALA A 244 -21.41 -24.34 -30.92
CA ALA A 244 -22.36 -23.72 -29.99
C ALA A 244 -21.67 -23.13 -28.75
N VAL A 245 -20.64 -23.81 -28.22
CA VAL A 245 -19.86 -23.27 -27.09
C VAL A 245 -18.90 -22.18 -27.53
N ILE A 246 -18.23 -22.27 -28.69
CA ILE A 246 -17.39 -21.17 -29.22
C ILE A 246 -18.20 -19.89 -29.44
N LYS A 247 -19.45 -20.03 -29.93
CA LYS A 247 -20.32 -18.88 -30.20
C LYS A 247 -20.74 -18.11 -28.94
N THR A 248 -20.82 -18.77 -27.79
CA THR A 248 -21.49 -18.24 -26.59
C THR A 248 -20.69 -18.34 -25.30
N GLY A 249 -19.67 -19.18 -25.27
CA GLY A 249 -18.68 -19.34 -24.22
C GLY A 249 -17.68 -18.21 -24.28
N GLY A 250 -17.10 -17.89 -23.12
CA GLY A 250 -16.15 -16.80 -23.00
C GLY A 250 -15.05 -17.10 -22.00
N ASP A 251 -14.75 -18.39 -21.82
CA ASP A 251 -13.68 -18.94 -20.99
C ASP A 251 -13.40 -20.38 -21.46
N LEU A 252 -12.13 -20.78 -21.53
CA LEU A 252 -11.67 -22.12 -21.90
C LEU A 252 -10.42 -22.50 -21.09
N THR A 253 -10.22 -23.78 -20.82
CA THR A 253 -9.00 -24.30 -20.19
C THR A 253 -8.60 -25.62 -20.86
N VAL A 254 -7.31 -25.96 -20.87
CA VAL A 254 -6.75 -27.16 -21.51
C VAL A 254 -6.09 -28.02 -20.45
N ASP A 255 -6.21 -29.35 -20.56
CA ASP A 255 -5.54 -30.26 -19.62
C ASP A 255 -4.03 -30.37 -19.88
N ASN A 256 -3.30 -30.84 -18.88
CA ASN A 256 -1.84 -30.80 -18.88
C ASN A 256 -1.25 -31.70 -19.97
N SER A 257 -1.94 -32.79 -20.33
CA SER A 257 -1.56 -33.66 -21.45
C SER A 257 -1.97 -33.16 -22.84
N GLY A 258 -2.71 -32.05 -22.96
CA GLY A 258 -3.19 -31.53 -24.24
C GLY A 258 -4.19 -32.45 -24.95
N ARG A 259 -4.92 -33.28 -24.19
CA ARG A 259 -5.92 -34.24 -24.69
C ARG A 259 -7.31 -33.64 -24.77
N TYR A 260 -7.67 -32.71 -23.91
CA TYR A 260 -9.00 -32.10 -23.89
C TYR A 260 -8.94 -30.59 -23.70
N VAL A 261 -9.80 -29.88 -24.44
CA VAL A 261 -10.15 -28.48 -24.18
C VAL A 261 -11.54 -28.41 -23.57
N TYR A 262 -11.69 -27.64 -22.50
CA TYR A 262 -12.94 -27.48 -21.77
C TYR A 262 -13.55 -26.10 -22.00
N TYR A 263 -14.88 -26.04 -22.11
CA TYR A 263 -15.67 -24.81 -22.29
C TYR A 263 -16.82 -24.71 -21.30
N ILE A 264 -17.07 -23.50 -20.79
CA ILE A 264 -18.29 -23.21 -20.04
C ILE A 264 -19.45 -22.90 -20.99
N TRP A 265 -20.56 -23.63 -20.85
CA TRP A 265 -21.80 -23.32 -21.53
C TRP A 265 -23.01 -23.43 -20.62
N LYS A 266 -23.74 -22.31 -20.48
CA LYS A 266 -24.87 -22.16 -19.55
C LYS A 266 -24.52 -22.56 -18.09
N GLY A 267 -23.24 -22.49 -17.73
CA GLY A 267 -22.70 -22.86 -16.43
C GLY A 267 -22.54 -24.36 -16.19
N HIS A 268 -22.58 -25.17 -17.25
CA HIS A 268 -22.02 -26.53 -17.30
C HIS A 268 -20.65 -26.46 -17.97
N ILE A 269 -19.83 -27.48 -17.81
CA ILE A 269 -18.51 -27.59 -18.46
C ILE A 269 -18.54 -28.75 -19.47
N TYR A 270 -18.01 -28.51 -20.67
CA TYR A 270 -17.97 -29.46 -21.77
C TYR A 270 -16.53 -29.61 -22.26
N GLY A 271 -16.00 -30.83 -22.27
CA GLY A 271 -14.68 -31.14 -22.80
C GLY A 271 -14.77 -31.72 -24.21
N TYR A 272 -13.81 -31.35 -25.05
CA TYR A 272 -13.68 -31.77 -26.45
C TYR A 272 -12.26 -32.28 -26.67
N GLY A 273 -12.11 -33.40 -27.36
CA GLY A 273 -10.81 -33.97 -27.69
C GLY A 273 -9.94 -32.98 -28.47
N LEU A 274 -8.67 -32.97 -28.15
CA LEU A 274 -7.61 -32.28 -28.88
C LEU A 274 -6.70 -33.31 -29.55
N THR A 275 -6.23 -32.98 -30.75
CA THR A 275 -5.24 -33.80 -31.46
C THR A 275 -4.11 -32.91 -31.96
N ARG A 276 -2.88 -33.37 -31.72
CA ARG A 276 -1.68 -32.69 -32.19
C ARG A 276 -1.66 -32.70 -33.73
N THR A 277 -1.57 -31.52 -34.32
CA THR A 277 -1.53 -31.24 -35.76
C THR A 277 -0.26 -30.44 -36.04
N GLY A 278 0.79 -31.11 -36.51
CA GLY A 278 2.13 -30.51 -36.54
C GLY A 278 2.62 -30.22 -35.11
N ASN A 279 3.12 -29.01 -34.87
CA ASN A 279 3.60 -28.54 -33.55
C ASN A 279 2.51 -27.87 -32.71
N ASN A 280 1.23 -28.06 -33.04
CA ASN A 280 0.08 -27.36 -32.46
C ASN A 280 -1.06 -28.35 -32.16
N PHE A 281 -2.14 -27.91 -31.50
CA PHE A 281 -3.30 -28.78 -31.20
C PHE A 281 -4.61 -28.19 -31.71
N CYS A 282 -5.42 -29.03 -32.36
CA CYS A 282 -6.74 -28.66 -32.85
C CYS A 282 -7.81 -29.59 -32.26
N PRO A 283 -9.05 -29.10 -32.06
CA PRO A 283 -10.17 -29.97 -31.74
C PRO A 283 -10.32 -31.14 -32.71
N THR A 284 -10.41 -32.35 -32.18
CA THR A 284 -10.47 -33.62 -32.92
C THR A 284 -11.76 -33.72 -33.74
N ASP A 285 -12.89 -33.35 -33.14
CA ASP A 285 -14.22 -33.38 -33.75
C ASP A 285 -15.16 -32.32 -33.13
N GLU A 286 -16.45 -32.38 -33.47
CA GLU A 286 -17.45 -31.39 -33.04
C GLU A 286 -18.32 -31.78 -31.82
N PRO A 287 -18.65 -33.07 -31.59
CA PRO A 287 -19.28 -33.55 -30.36
C PRO A 287 -18.42 -33.30 -29.12
N TYR A 288 -19.04 -33.15 -27.96
CA TYR A 288 -18.30 -33.15 -26.69
C TYR A 288 -18.05 -34.59 -26.22
N ASP A 289 -16.86 -34.83 -25.67
CA ASP A 289 -16.46 -36.11 -25.08
C ASP A 289 -16.72 -36.15 -23.57
N ARG A 290 -16.68 -34.97 -22.94
CA ARG A 290 -16.87 -34.81 -21.50
C ARG A 290 -17.95 -33.80 -21.19
N ARG A 291 -18.76 -34.08 -20.16
CA ARG A 291 -19.87 -33.21 -19.75
C ARG A 291 -20.05 -33.16 -18.24
N LEU A 292 -19.58 -32.09 -17.61
CA LEU A 292 -19.76 -31.84 -16.19
C LEU A 292 -21.02 -30.99 -15.96
N LEU A 293 -22.04 -31.62 -15.37
CA LEU A 293 -23.31 -30.95 -15.14
C LEU A 293 -23.27 -30.09 -13.88
N SER A 294 -23.75 -28.85 -13.97
CA SER A 294 -24.06 -28.07 -12.77
C SER A 294 -25.34 -28.52 -12.07
N GLY A 295 -25.34 -28.40 -10.74
CA GLY A 295 -26.47 -28.79 -9.91
C GLY A 295 -26.21 -28.54 -8.43
N LYS A 296 -27.14 -29.01 -7.58
CA LYS A 296 -27.00 -28.93 -6.11
C LYS A 296 -26.32 -30.16 -5.49
N GLN A 297 -26.23 -31.26 -6.25
CA GLN A 297 -25.71 -32.55 -5.77
C GLN A 297 -24.18 -32.47 -5.60
N SER A 298 -23.61 -33.31 -4.73
CA SER A 298 -22.14 -33.41 -4.59
C SER A 298 -21.46 -33.93 -5.86
N THR A 299 -22.17 -34.74 -6.63
CA THR A 299 -21.72 -35.31 -7.91
C THR A 299 -21.71 -34.31 -9.08
N LYS A 300 -21.96 -33.03 -8.81
CA LYS A 300 -22.16 -31.96 -9.78
C LYS A 300 -21.44 -30.69 -9.33
N ILE A 301 -21.00 -29.89 -10.29
CA ILE A 301 -20.39 -28.58 -10.02
C ILE A 301 -21.46 -27.54 -9.65
N HIS A 302 -21.08 -26.46 -8.98
CA HIS A 302 -21.91 -25.26 -8.98
C HIS A 302 -21.98 -24.69 -10.40
N LYS A 303 -22.92 -23.79 -10.65
CA LYS A 303 -23.02 -23.12 -11.95
C LYS A 303 -21.73 -22.35 -12.23
N ALA A 304 -20.92 -22.86 -13.16
CA ALA A 304 -19.59 -22.35 -13.48
C ALA A 304 -19.68 -20.93 -14.03
N ALA A 305 -18.75 -20.10 -13.57
CA ALA A 305 -18.50 -18.76 -14.08
C ALA A 305 -17.05 -18.57 -14.56
N GLY A 306 -16.14 -19.40 -14.04
CA GLY A 306 -14.77 -19.58 -14.48
C GLY A 306 -14.32 -20.98 -14.07
N MET A 307 -13.32 -21.52 -14.75
CA MET A 307 -12.76 -22.85 -14.50
C MET A 307 -11.26 -22.88 -14.82
N GLU A 308 -10.53 -23.77 -14.18
CA GLU A 308 -9.11 -23.98 -14.47
C GLU A 308 -8.71 -25.42 -14.14
N ILE A 309 -7.98 -26.10 -15.03
CA ILE A 309 -7.35 -27.40 -14.72
C ILE A 309 -6.15 -27.16 -13.80
N SER A 310 -5.99 -28.02 -12.80
CA SER A 310 -4.87 -27.97 -11.85
C SER A 310 -3.51 -27.83 -12.55
N ARG A 311 -2.62 -27.03 -11.97
CA ARG A 311 -1.25 -26.82 -12.43
C ARG A 311 -0.19 -27.40 -11.48
N ASP A 312 -0.61 -28.16 -10.47
CA ASP A 312 0.18 -28.68 -9.34
C ASP A 312 1.36 -29.64 -9.68
N GLY A 313 1.82 -29.68 -10.93
CA GLY A 313 2.95 -30.50 -11.35
C GLY A 313 2.69 -32.01 -11.21
N THR A 314 1.45 -32.42 -10.98
CA THR A 314 1.05 -33.82 -11.14
C THR A 314 0.61 -34.04 -12.57
N ASP A 315 0.88 -35.21 -13.15
CA ASP A 315 0.31 -35.66 -14.43
C ASP A 315 -1.24 -35.84 -14.36
N SER A 316 -1.91 -35.10 -13.47
CA SER A 316 -3.35 -35.15 -13.22
C SER A 316 -4.09 -34.24 -14.17
N ASP A 317 -4.83 -34.85 -15.09
CA ASP A 317 -5.82 -34.18 -15.93
C ASP A 317 -7.24 -34.21 -15.30
N ASP A 318 -7.37 -34.73 -14.08
CA ASP A 318 -8.66 -34.97 -13.43
C ASP A 318 -8.99 -33.98 -12.30
N ILE A 319 -8.08 -33.10 -11.89
CA ILE A 319 -8.39 -32.05 -10.91
C ILE A 319 -8.72 -30.72 -11.62
N MET A 320 -9.87 -30.15 -11.26
CA MET A 320 -10.36 -28.89 -11.78
C MET A 320 -10.83 -27.97 -10.65
N TYR A 321 -10.55 -26.69 -10.78
CA TYR A 321 -11.07 -25.64 -9.93
C TYR A 321 -12.22 -24.93 -10.66
N VAL A 322 -13.31 -24.66 -9.94
CA VAL A 322 -14.52 -24.05 -10.51
C VAL A 322 -15.05 -22.96 -9.58
N ILE A 323 -15.24 -21.76 -10.12
CA ILE A 323 -15.89 -20.67 -9.42
C ILE A 323 -17.34 -20.49 -9.86
N SER A 324 -18.19 -19.99 -8.96
CA SER A 324 -19.59 -19.71 -9.26
C SER A 324 -20.01 -18.30 -8.90
N TYR A 325 -20.28 -17.50 -9.93
CA TYR A 325 -20.83 -16.14 -9.81
C TYR A 325 -22.09 -16.08 -8.93
N SER A 326 -22.99 -17.06 -9.10
CA SER A 326 -24.28 -17.06 -8.40
C SER A 326 -24.20 -17.55 -6.96
N LYS A 327 -23.27 -18.47 -6.67
CA LYS A 327 -23.07 -19.04 -5.34
C LYS A 327 -22.03 -18.28 -4.52
N ASN A 328 -21.15 -17.52 -5.16
CA ASN A 328 -20.05 -16.77 -4.53
C ASN A 328 -19.11 -17.76 -3.83
N LYS A 329 -18.69 -18.78 -4.58
CA LYS A 329 -17.89 -19.89 -4.07
C LYS A 329 -16.88 -20.35 -5.10
N ILE A 330 -15.76 -20.84 -4.61
CA ILE A 330 -14.80 -21.66 -5.32
C ILE A 330 -14.92 -23.12 -4.87
N GLN A 331 -14.68 -24.06 -5.79
CA GLN A 331 -14.67 -25.50 -5.55
C GLN A 331 -13.43 -26.13 -6.17
N LYS A 332 -12.77 -27.05 -5.45
CA LYS A 332 -11.85 -28.03 -6.03
C LYS A 332 -12.64 -29.30 -6.29
N VAL A 333 -12.59 -29.81 -7.51
CA VAL A 333 -13.33 -31.00 -7.92
C VAL A 333 -12.44 -31.99 -8.66
N GLN A 334 -12.64 -33.27 -8.39
CA GLN A 334 -12.08 -34.37 -9.17
C GLN A 334 -13.09 -34.82 -10.23
N ILE A 335 -12.64 -34.96 -11.47
CA ILE A 335 -13.43 -35.44 -12.60
C ILE A 335 -13.41 -36.96 -12.58
N ASN A 336 -14.59 -37.57 -12.43
CA ASN A 336 -14.74 -39.02 -12.50
C ASN A 336 -15.22 -39.40 -13.89
N ASP A 337 -14.33 -39.96 -14.70
CA ASP A 337 -14.63 -40.44 -16.05
C ASP A 337 -15.24 -41.85 -16.10
N GLY A 338 -15.27 -42.54 -14.95
CA GLY A 338 -15.84 -43.88 -14.83
C GLY A 338 -15.02 -44.98 -15.50
N GLY A 339 -13.72 -44.74 -15.75
CA GLY A 339 -12.81 -45.70 -16.39
C GLY A 339 -12.94 -45.78 -17.91
N THR A 340 -13.63 -44.81 -18.52
CA THR A 340 -13.73 -44.65 -19.98
C THR A 340 -13.13 -43.32 -20.37
N ALA A 341 -12.27 -43.28 -21.40
CA ALA A 341 -11.64 -42.05 -21.87
C ALA A 341 -12.66 -40.92 -22.13
N ASP A 342 -13.83 -41.27 -22.68
CA ASP A 342 -14.91 -40.35 -23.04
C ASP A 342 -16.18 -40.61 -22.19
N CYS A 343 -16.51 -39.68 -21.30
CA CYS A 343 -17.61 -39.81 -20.33
C CYS A 343 -18.88 -39.00 -20.69
N VAL A 344 -19.21 -38.88 -21.98
CA VAL A 344 -20.30 -38.06 -22.58
C VAL A 344 -21.61 -37.98 -21.76
N LYS A 345 -22.06 -39.10 -21.16
CA LYS A 345 -23.30 -39.17 -20.35
C LYS A 345 -23.08 -39.55 -18.89
N SER A 346 -21.87 -39.91 -18.51
CA SER A 346 -21.52 -40.51 -17.21
C SER A 346 -20.57 -39.66 -16.38
N CYS A 347 -19.95 -38.59 -16.92
CA CYS A 347 -19.02 -37.79 -16.13
C CYS A 347 -19.74 -37.25 -14.88
N THR A 348 -19.15 -37.54 -13.73
CA THR A 348 -19.53 -36.92 -12.46
C THR A 348 -18.31 -36.24 -11.87
N VAL A 349 -18.51 -35.48 -10.80
CA VAL A 349 -17.38 -34.91 -10.05
C VAL A 349 -17.44 -35.33 -8.60
N THR A 350 -16.29 -35.50 -7.97
CA THR A 350 -16.17 -35.52 -6.51
C THR A 350 -15.77 -34.12 -6.08
N ARG A 351 -16.56 -33.49 -5.20
CA ARG A 351 -16.17 -32.20 -4.63
C ARG A 351 -15.23 -32.43 -3.46
N LEU A 352 -13.98 -32.04 -3.65
CA LEU A 352 -12.91 -32.22 -2.67
C LEU A 352 -12.93 -31.09 -1.64
N ALA A 353 -13.09 -29.84 -2.10
CA ALA A 353 -13.12 -28.67 -1.23
C ALA A 353 -14.05 -27.56 -1.74
N GLU A 354 -14.47 -26.67 -0.85
CA GLU A 354 -15.27 -25.49 -1.18
C GLU A 354 -15.07 -24.35 -0.19
N ALA A 355 -14.87 -23.14 -0.70
CA ALA A 355 -14.76 -21.92 0.11
C ALA A 355 -15.63 -20.79 -0.46
N GLY A 356 -16.03 -19.87 0.42
CA GLY A 356 -16.75 -18.65 0.06
C GLY A 356 -18.18 -18.55 0.58
N ARG A 357 -18.59 -17.31 0.84
CA ARG A 357 -19.98 -16.89 1.09
C ARG A 357 -20.30 -15.60 0.36
N LYS A 358 -21.58 -15.42 0.05
CA LYS A 358 -22.09 -14.20 -0.58
C LYS A 358 -22.08 -13.02 0.39
N LYS A 359 -21.03 -12.21 0.37
CA LYS A 359 -20.95 -10.96 1.15
C LYS A 359 -20.06 -9.95 0.43
N ARG A 360 -20.56 -8.72 0.29
CA ARG A 360 -19.86 -7.61 -0.39
C ARG A 360 -19.01 -6.77 0.58
N SER A 361 -18.24 -7.44 1.42
CA SER A 361 -17.34 -6.82 2.40
C SER A 361 -15.94 -7.41 2.23
N ASN A 362 -14.92 -6.67 2.64
CA ASN A 362 -13.53 -7.15 2.58
C ASN A 362 -13.30 -8.28 3.58
N ASN A 363 -12.27 -9.08 3.31
CA ASN A 363 -11.67 -10.01 4.25
C ASN A 363 -10.44 -9.31 4.86
N THR A 364 -10.44 -9.09 6.18
CA THR A 364 -9.45 -8.23 6.87
C THR A 364 -8.73 -8.94 8.00
N VAL A 365 -8.78 -10.27 8.04
CA VAL A 365 -8.11 -11.08 9.07
C VAL A 365 -6.76 -11.58 8.55
N SER A 366 -5.92 -12.10 9.44
CA SER A 366 -4.61 -12.64 9.07
C SER A 366 -4.73 -13.94 8.24
N ALA A 367 -3.68 -14.22 7.46
CA ALA A 367 -3.55 -15.45 6.67
C ALA A 367 -3.82 -16.70 7.52
N GLY A 368 -4.54 -17.67 6.94
CA GLY A 368 -4.87 -18.94 7.59
C GLY A 368 -5.91 -18.88 8.71
N THR A 369 -6.40 -17.68 9.08
CA THR A 369 -7.38 -17.55 10.18
C THR A 369 -8.83 -17.53 9.73
N LEU A 370 -9.08 -17.33 8.44
CA LEU A 370 -10.43 -17.19 7.89
C LEU A 370 -10.98 -18.54 7.41
N ALA A 371 -11.89 -19.12 8.22
CA ALA A 371 -12.60 -20.33 7.85
C ALA A 371 -13.23 -20.24 6.44
N ALA A 372 -13.26 -21.35 5.71
CA ALA A 372 -13.63 -21.44 4.30
C ALA A 372 -15.04 -20.88 4.06
N GLY A 373 -15.98 -21.20 4.94
CA GLY A 373 -17.37 -20.71 4.88
C GLY A 373 -17.54 -19.22 5.22
N SER A 374 -16.49 -18.56 5.73
CA SER A 374 -16.51 -17.16 6.15
C SER A 374 -15.85 -16.21 5.15
N VAL A 375 -15.13 -16.73 4.16
CA VAL A 375 -14.49 -15.94 3.10
C VAL A 375 -15.54 -15.17 2.31
N ASN A 376 -15.48 -13.84 2.35
CA ASN A 376 -16.44 -12.98 1.67
C ASN A 376 -16.11 -12.93 0.18
N LEU A 377 -17.02 -13.41 -0.66
CA LEU A 377 -16.96 -13.29 -2.11
C LEU A 377 -18.20 -12.54 -2.63
N TRP A 378 -18.03 -11.78 -3.71
CA TRP A 378 -19.13 -11.09 -4.37
C TRP A 378 -19.09 -11.22 -5.89
N LYS A 379 -19.81 -12.22 -6.39
CA LYS A 379 -20.00 -12.52 -7.80
C LYS A 379 -18.64 -12.72 -8.47
N THR A 380 -18.02 -13.86 -8.18
CA THR A 380 -16.72 -14.26 -8.72
C THR A 380 -16.72 -14.18 -10.24
N THR A 381 -15.62 -13.67 -10.80
CA THR A 381 -15.48 -13.35 -12.23
C THR A 381 -14.48 -14.22 -12.93
N ALA A 382 -13.31 -14.45 -12.33
CA ALA A 382 -12.25 -15.25 -12.91
C ALA A 382 -11.43 -16.01 -11.85
N LEU A 383 -10.64 -16.95 -12.33
CA LEU A 383 -9.89 -17.91 -11.55
C LEU A 383 -8.56 -18.16 -12.25
N ALA A 384 -7.47 -18.15 -11.50
CA ALA A 384 -6.20 -18.73 -11.95
C ALA A 384 -5.63 -19.64 -10.86
N VAL A 385 -4.92 -20.67 -11.30
CA VAL A 385 -4.23 -21.62 -10.45
C VAL A 385 -2.78 -21.63 -10.91
N SER A 386 -1.87 -21.53 -9.97
CA SER A 386 -0.42 -21.60 -10.17
C SER A 386 0.15 -22.64 -9.19
N SER A 387 1.46 -22.86 -9.20
CA SER A 387 2.10 -23.78 -8.25
C SER A 387 1.89 -23.30 -6.81
N GLY A 388 0.97 -23.96 -6.08
CA GLY A 388 0.72 -23.72 -4.66
C GLY A 388 -0.26 -22.59 -4.33
N LYS A 389 -0.83 -21.88 -5.32
CA LYS A 389 -1.79 -20.80 -5.07
C LYS A 389 -3.00 -20.85 -5.99
N ILE A 390 -4.12 -20.38 -5.43
CA ILE A 390 -5.38 -20.21 -6.15
C ILE A 390 -5.81 -18.75 -6.04
N TRP A 391 -6.03 -18.12 -7.18
CA TRP A 391 -6.42 -16.73 -7.33
C TRP A 391 -7.87 -16.63 -7.76
N VAL A 392 -8.69 -15.89 -7.02
CA VAL A 392 -10.11 -15.71 -7.35
C VAL A 392 -10.46 -14.23 -7.41
N THR A 393 -10.92 -13.76 -8.56
CA THR A 393 -11.38 -12.38 -8.71
C THR A 393 -12.90 -12.25 -8.53
N ASP A 394 -13.36 -11.07 -8.12
CA ASP A 394 -14.80 -10.81 -7.97
C ASP A 394 -15.24 -9.35 -8.16
N LEU A 395 -16.56 -9.13 -8.26
CA LEU A 395 -17.17 -7.81 -8.50
C LEU A 395 -17.26 -6.91 -7.26
N LYS A 396 -16.65 -7.26 -6.12
CA LYS A 396 -16.32 -6.23 -5.11
C LYS A 396 -15.02 -5.49 -5.47
N GLY A 397 -14.32 -5.94 -6.51
CA GLY A 397 -13.07 -5.33 -6.97
C GLY A 397 -11.91 -5.87 -6.15
N SER A 398 -11.85 -7.19 -5.97
CA SER A 398 -10.79 -7.85 -5.21
C SER A 398 -10.24 -9.07 -5.93
N VAL A 399 -9.03 -9.47 -5.55
CA VAL A 399 -8.48 -10.81 -5.78
C VAL A 399 -8.33 -11.49 -4.42
N GLN A 400 -8.74 -12.75 -4.33
CA GLN A 400 -8.55 -13.58 -3.15
C GLN A 400 -7.47 -14.60 -3.43
N GLU A 401 -6.56 -14.77 -2.47
CA GLU A 401 -5.52 -15.79 -2.49
C GLU A 401 -5.89 -16.93 -1.55
N PHE A 402 -5.83 -18.15 -2.05
CA PHE A 402 -5.84 -19.36 -1.25
C PHE A 402 -4.55 -20.13 -1.48
N ASN A 403 -4.02 -20.73 -0.41
CA ASN A 403 -2.97 -21.73 -0.50
C ASN A 403 -3.60 -23.00 -1.08
N GLU A 404 -3.07 -23.44 -2.22
CA GLU A 404 -3.57 -24.61 -2.95
C GLU A 404 -3.28 -25.90 -2.20
N ASN A 405 -2.07 -26.03 -1.64
CA ASN A 405 -1.55 -27.25 -1.01
C ASN A 405 -2.41 -27.72 0.16
N ASN A 406 -3.08 -26.79 0.86
CA ASN A 406 -3.96 -27.12 1.98
C ASN A 406 -5.44 -26.83 1.69
N PHE A 407 -5.80 -26.48 0.44
CA PHE A 407 -7.18 -26.15 0.08
C PHE A 407 -8.14 -27.32 0.30
N GLU A 408 -7.64 -28.56 0.19
CA GLU A 408 -8.40 -29.78 0.45
C GLU A 408 -8.32 -30.23 1.91
N ASP A 409 -7.11 -30.56 2.39
CA ASP A 409 -6.91 -31.18 3.69
C ASP A 409 -7.17 -30.23 4.87
N SER A 410 -7.11 -28.92 4.65
CA SER A 410 -7.36 -27.89 5.67
C SER A 410 -7.99 -26.64 5.07
N THR A 411 -9.13 -26.81 4.38
CA THR A 411 -9.82 -25.71 3.69
C THR A 411 -10.09 -24.49 4.58
N ASP A 412 -10.32 -24.68 5.88
CA ASP A 412 -10.59 -23.58 6.82
C ASP A 412 -9.36 -22.70 7.13
N THR A 413 -8.16 -23.11 6.73
CA THR A 413 -6.92 -22.34 6.85
C THR A 413 -6.30 -22.01 5.50
N SER A 414 -7.00 -22.26 4.40
CA SER A 414 -6.44 -22.08 3.06
C SER A 414 -6.47 -20.64 2.58
N TRP A 415 -7.42 -19.81 3.05
CA TRP A 415 -7.44 -18.40 2.68
C TRP A 415 -6.23 -17.66 3.27
N GLN A 416 -5.48 -16.96 2.42
CA GLN A 416 -4.25 -16.25 2.81
C GLN A 416 -4.45 -14.73 2.83
N LYS A 417 -4.91 -14.16 1.70
CA LYS A 417 -4.91 -12.71 1.50
C LYS A 417 -6.08 -12.25 0.63
N GLU A 418 -6.42 -10.97 0.79
CA GLU A 418 -7.27 -10.21 -0.14
C GLU A 418 -6.47 -9.04 -0.68
N TYR A 419 -6.49 -8.89 -2.01
CA TYR A 419 -5.93 -7.78 -2.76
C TYR A 419 -7.04 -6.88 -3.27
N GLY A 420 -6.82 -5.57 -3.27
CA GLY A 420 -7.85 -4.58 -3.57
C GLY A 420 -8.97 -4.57 -2.52
N GLY A 421 -10.22 -4.62 -2.97
CA GLY A 421 -11.40 -4.64 -2.10
C GLY A 421 -12.38 -3.50 -2.33
N ALA A 422 -13.33 -3.36 -1.40
CA ALA A 422 -14.41 -2.39 -1.48
C ALA A 422 -13.86 -0.95 -1.55
N LYS A 423 -14.01 -0.35 -2.74
CA LYS A 423 -13.65 1.04 -2.99
C LYS A 423 -14.25 1.97 -1.93
N VAL A 424 -13.41 2.58 -1.09
CA VAL A 424 -13.79 3.67 -0.18
C VAL A 424 -14.04 4.94 -1.00
N THR A 425 -14.95 5.78 -0.54
CA THR A 425 -15.07 7.11 -1.15
C THR A 425 -13.87 7.96 -0.73
N ARG A 426 -13.49 8.96 -1.52
CA ARG A 426 -12.47 9.94 -1.11
C ARG A 426 -12.81 10.53 0.25
N TYR A 427 -14.08 10.83 0.48
CA TYR A 427 -14.52 11.34 1.77
C TYR A 427 -14.19 10.42 2.96
N GLU A 428 -14.56 9.14 2.87
CA GLU A 428 -14.26 8.19 3.95
C GLU A 428 -12.75 7.93 4.10
N GLY A 429 -12.01 7.85 2.99
CA GLY A 429 -10.57 7.69 3.02
C GLY A 429 -9.84 8.87 3.67
N ALA A 430 -10.27 10.11 3.41
CA ALA A 430 -9.71 11.29 4.05
C ALA A 430 -10.02 11.34 5.55
N LYS A 431 -11.23 10.95 5.96
CA LYS A 431 -11.60 10.84 7.38
C LYS A 431 -10.71 9.84 8.13
N GLN A 432 -10.42 8.68 7.52
CA GLN A 432 -9.52 7.68 8.10
C GLN A 432 -8.10 8.24 8.30
N ALA A 433 -7.56 8.95 7.31
CA ALA A 433 -6.23 9.56 7.42
C ALA A 433 -6.17 10.65 8.51
N ILE A 434 -7.17 11.53 8.57
CA ILE A 434 -7.27 12.56 9.63
C ILE A 434 -7.37 11.90 11.00
N LEU A 435 -8.21 10.86 11.13
CA LEU A 435 -8.37 10.12 12.38
C LEU A 435 -7.04 9.52 12.85
N ALA A 436 -6.26 8.94 11.95
CA ALA A 436 -4.94 8.40 12.28
C ALA A 436 -3.98 9.49 12.80
N VAL A 437 -3.93 10.64 12.13
CA VAL A 437 -3.11 11.80 12.54
C VAL A 437 -3.47 12.31 13.93
N VAL A 438 -4.77 12.51 14.21
CA VAL A 438 -5.21 13.05 15.51
C VAL A 438 -5.27 12.00 16.62
N SER A 439 -5.01 10.73 16.30
CA SER A 439 -4.89 9.65 17.30
C SER A 439 -3.42 9.35 17.66
N ASP A 440 -2.47 9.99 16.98
CA ASP A 440 -1.04 9.79 17.19
C ASP A 440 -0.53 10.71 18.31
N SER A 441 -0.21 10.14 19.48
CA SER A 441 0.22 10.93 20.64
C SER A 441 1.56 11.65 20.45
N SER A 442 2.38 11.21 19.49
CA SER A 442 3.61 11.92 19.13
C SER A 442 3.31 13.27 18.47
N LEU A 443 2.16 13.38 17.81
CA LEU A 443 1.68 14.61 17.20
C LEU A 443 0.87 15.47 18.16
N THR A 444 -0.06 14.85 18.90
CA THR A 444 -0.97 15.58 19.78
C THR A 444 -0.29 16.16 21.02
N SER A 445 0.94 15.75 21.33
CA SER A 445 1.75 16.36 22.39
C SER A 445 2.43 17.67 21.96
N GLY A 446 2.72 17.84 20.66
CA GLY A 446 3.38 19.03 20.11
C GLY A 446 2.45 19.99 19.34
N ALA A 447 1.21 19.59 19.07
CA ALA A 447 0.26 20.37 18.29
C ALA A 447 -1.18 20.32 18.85
N ASN A 448 -1.82 21.49 18.82
CA ASN A 448 -3.24 21.68 19.05
C ASN A 448 -4.00 21.51 17.72
N PHE A 449 -5.12 20.79 17.75
CA PHE A 449 -5.88 20.48 16.53
C PHE A 449 -7.28 21.10 16.55
N GLY A 450 -7.71 21.61 15.40
CA GLY A 450 -9.10 21.99 15.12
C GLY A 450 -9.57 21.38 13.80
N TYR A 451 -10.87 21.34 13.59
CA TYR A 451 -11.46 20.71 12.40
C TYR A 451 -12.69 21.45 11.88
N GLY A 452 -12.77 21.53 10.55
CA GLY A 452 -13.97 21.88 9.83
C GLY A 452 -14.07 21.21 8.48
N HIS A 453 -15.23 21.35 7.85
CA HIS A 453 -15.45 20.93 6.47
C HIS A 453 -15.90 22.11 5.61
N TRP A 454 -15.65 22.02 4.32
CA TRP A 454 -16.00 23.06 3.36
C TRP A 454 -16.54 22.46 2.06
N ASN A 455 -17.49 23.15 1.43
CA ASN A 455 -17.92 22.97 0.05
C ASN A 455 -18.58 24.28 -0.41
N SER A 456 -19.39 24.29 -1.47
CA SER A 456 -20.07 25.50 -1.92
C SER A 456 -21.47 25.65 -1.32
N GLY A 457 -21.78 26.86 -0.84
CA GLY A 457 -23.08 27.22 -0.30
C GLY A 457 -22.97 27.97 1.03
N GLU A 458 -23.96 28.82 1.32
CA GLU A 458 -24.03 29.55 2.59
C GLU A 458 -25.27 29.14 3.40
N SER A 459 -26.34 28.75 2.71
CA SER A 459 -27.65 28.50 3.34
C SER A 459 -27.80 27.15 4.04
N GLY A 460 -26.97 26.14 3.72
CA GLY A 460 -27.24 24.74 4.05
C GLY A 460 -28.44 24.14 3.29
N GLY A 461 -28.93 24.87 2.29
CA GLY A 461 -30.13 24.56 1.54
C GLY A 461 -29.88 23.68 0.31
N ALA A 462 -30.94 23.44 -0.46
CA ALA A 462 -30.82 22.69 -1.70
C ALA A 462 -29.86 23.38 -2.68
N LYS A 463 -29.17 22.59 -3.52
CA LYS A 463 -28.18 23.04 -4.52
C LYS A 463 -28.51 24.37 -5.23
N LYS A 464 -29.74 24.56 -5.70
CA LYS A 464 -30.16 25.73 -6.49
C LYS A 464 -30.94 26.79 -5.70
N SER A 465 -31.08 26.61 -4.38
CA SER A 465 -31.76 27.58 -3.52
C SER A 465 -30.96 28.89 -3.42
N THR A 466 -31.59 29.92 -2.86
CA THR A 466 -30.93 31.21 -2.60
C THR A 466 -29.72 30.99 -1.68
N ALA A 467 -28.53 31.36 -2.14
CA ALA A 467 -27.26 31.08 -1.46
C ALA A 467 -26.99 29.58 -1.24
N GLY A 468 -27.57 28.70 -2.07
CA GLY A 468 -27.16 27.31 -2.17
C GLY A 468 -25.92 27.15 -3.04
N GLY A 469 -25.29 25.97 -2.98
CA GLY A 469 -24.00 25.73 -3.61
C GLY A 469 -23.87 26.05 -5.10
N TRP A 470 -24.95 25.95 -5.89
CA TRP A 470 -24.89 26.34 -7.31
C TRP A 470 -24.69 27.84 -7.52
N GLN A 471 -25.35 28.68 -6.71
CA GLN A 471 -25.20 30.14 -6.83
C GLN A 471 -23.82 30.58 -6.35
N CYS A 472 -23.42 30.07 -5.18
CA CYS A 472 -22.14 30.39 -4.56
C CYS A 472 -20.95 29.89 -5.39
N HIS A 473 -21.07 28.79 -6.11
CA HIS A 473 -20.02 28.30 -7.00
C HIS A 473 -19.90 29.10 -8.31
N LYS A 474 -20.96 29.76 -8.79
CA LYS A 474 -21.00 30.30 -10.16
C LYS A 474 -20.73 31.80 -10.26
N TRP A 475 -21.40 32.61 -9.45
CA TRP A 475 -21.42 34.06 -9.63
C TRP A 475 -21.72 34.84 -8.36
N ARG A 476 -22.30 34.21 -7.34
CA ARG A 476 -22.65 34.89 -6.09
C ARG A 476 -21.47 34.84 -5.13
N THR A 477 -21.07 36.00 -4.61
CA THR A 477 -20.18 36.07 -3.46
C THR A 477 -20.95 35.60 -2.22
N CYS A 478 -20.50 34.49 -1.64
CA CYS A 478 -21.08 33.92 -0.43
C CYS A 478 -20.12 34.06 0.75
N THR A 479 -20.69 34.06 1.95
CA THR A 479 -19.94 34.09 3.21
C THR A 479 -19.95 32.72 3.85
N TYR A 480 -18.81 32.27 4.37
CA TYR A 480 -18.66 30.90 4.90
C TYR A 480 -18.31 30.88 6.39
N TYR A 481 -18.08 32.04 7.00
CA TYR A 481 -17.92 32.21 8.44
C TYR A 481 -18.47 33.57 8.89
N ASN A 482 -19.26 33.57 9.97
CA ASN A 482 -19.94 34.73 10.56
C ASN A 482 -19.80 34.77 12.09
N GLY A 483 -18.61 34.44 12.58
CA GLY A 483 -18.27 34.48 14.01
C GLY A 483 -18.31 33.11 14.70
N TRP A 484 -17.85 33.07 15.95
CA TRP A 484 -17.90 31.92 16.84
C TRP A 484 -19.15 31.91 17.73
N ASN A 485 -19.77 30.74 17.88
CA ASN A 485 -20.90 30.51 18.78
C ASN A 485 -20.48 29.57 19.92
N GLY A 486 -20.47 30.08 21.14
CA GLY A 486 -19.93 29.44 22.34
C GLY A 486 -18.67 30.15 22.84
N ASP A 487 -18.03 29.58 23.86
CA ASP A 487 -16.77 30.06 24.43
C ASP A 487 -15.62 29.17 23.95
N HIS A 488 -14.70 29.73 23.15
CA HIS A 488 -13.56 28.98 22.62
C HIS A 488 -12.70 28.41 23.76
N PRO A 489 -12.24 27.14 23.70
CA PRO A 489 -12.26 26.24 22.52
C PRO A 489 -13.53 25.40 22.35
N GLU A 490 -14.52 25.59 23.20
CA GLU A 490 -15.85 24.97 23.06
C GLU A 490 -16.73 25.75 22.07
N GLY A 491 -17.72 25.06 21.50
CA GLY A 491 -18.60 25.64 20.49
C GLY A 491 -18.13 25.39 19.06
N ARG A 492 -18.66 26.20 18.13
CA ARG A 492 -18.48 26.04 16.67
C ARG A 492 -18.70 27.35 15.94
N SER A 493 -18.41 27.40 14.64
CA SER A 493 -18.78 28.56 13.81
C SER A 493 -20.29 28.83 13.86
N THR A 494 -20.69 30.10 13.92
CA THR A 494 -22.10 30.52 13.87
C THR A 494 -22.76 30.07 12.57
N LEU A 495 -22.05 30.21 11.46
CA LEU A 495 -22.41 29.57 10.20
C LEU A 495 -21.86 28.14 10.22
N CYS A 496 -22.73 27.19 10.54
CA CYS A 496 -22.39 25.78 10.61
C CYS A 496 -23.56 24.95 10.07
N ASN A 497 -23.42 24.45 8.85
CA ASN A 497 -24.43 23.64 8.16
C ASN A 497 -23.76 22.69 7.16
N SER A 498 -24.55 22.07 6.27
CA SER A 498 -24.03 21.12 5.28
C SER A 498 -23.04 21.71 4.28
N ASP A 499 -23.01 23.03 4.12
CA ASP A 499 -22.18 23.70 3.11
C ASP A 499 -20.80 24.05 3.68
N SER A 500 -20.75 24.51 4.93
CA SER A 500 -19.52 24.78 5.66
C SER A 500 -19.74 24.78 7.17
N CYS A 501 -18.75 24.30 7.92
CA CYS A 501 -18.73 24.41 9.37
C CYS A 501 -17.32 24.22 9.94
N LEU A 502 -16.93 25.04 10.93
CA LEU A 502 -15.84 24.75 11.86
C LEU A 502 -16.44 24.11 13.10
N LEU A 503 -16.27 22.79 13.25
CA LEU A 503 -16.91 21.99 14.30
C LEU A 503 -16.09 21.92 15.58
N VAL A 504 -14.76 21.99 15.45
CA VAL A 504 -13.84 21.84 16.58
C VAL A 504 -12.87 22.99 16.56
N GLY A 505 -12.88 23.79 17.64
CA GLY A 505 -11.90 24.84 17.87
C GLY A 505 -10.52 24.24 18.13
N VAL A 506 -9.49 24.82 17.51
CA VAL A 506 -8.08 24.48 17.74
C VAL A 506 -7.77 24.55 19.23
N SER A 507 -7.38 23.43 19.81
CA SER A 507 -7.15 23.27 21.26
C SER A 507 -6.30 22.04 21.57
N PRO A 508 -5.71 21.96 22.78
CA PRO A 508 -5.01 20.77 23.25
C PRO A 508 -5.92 19.52 23.28
N GLU A 509 -7.21 19.68 23.55
CA GLU A 509 -8.18 18.59 23.59
C GLU A 509 -8.88 18.37 22.24
N GLY A 510 -8.58 19.18 21.23
CA GLY A 510 -9.28 19.12 19.95
C GLY A 510 -9.18 17.76 19.27
N TYR A 511 -8.02 17.09 19.39
CA TYR A 511 -7.80 15.74 18.86
C TYR A 511 -8.82 14.71 19.38
N THR A 512 -9.33 14.88 20.60
CA THR A 512 -10.35 13.98 21.19
C THR A 512 -11.75 14.21 20.62
N ARG A 513 -12.02 15.42 20.10
CA ARG A 513 -13.35 15.84 19.61
C ARG A 513 -13.51 15.64 18.10
N ILE A 514 -12.40 15.65 17.36
CA ILE A 514 -12.37 15.48 15.89
C ILE A 514 -13.01 14.17 15.42
N PRO A 515 -12.81 12.99 16.06
CA PRO A 515 -13.42 11.74 15.61
C PRO A 515 -14.95 11.82 15.47
N ALA A 516 -15.63 12.42 16.44
CA ALA A 516 -17.08 12.61 16.38
C ALA A 516 -17.48 13.69 15.35
N ALA A 517 -16.68 14.75 15.22
CA ALA A 517 -16.94 15.82 14.25
C ALA A 517 -16.84 15.34 12.79
N LEU A 518 -15.93 14.39 12.50
CA LEU A 518 -15.78 13.79 11.17
C LEU A 518 -17.06 13.08 10.68
N GLU A 519 -17.89 12.59 11.60
CA GLU A 519 -19.14 11.87 11.29
C GLU A 519 -20.37 12.77 11.18
N THR A 520 -20.25 14.07 11.47
CA THR A 520 -21.42 14.95 11.65
C THR A 520 -22.10 15.34 10.33
N TYR A 521 -21.32 15.59 9.27
CA TYR A 521 -21.84 16.05 8.00
C TYR A 521 -21.51 15.08 6.86
N GLY A 522 -22.39 15.07 5.86
CA GLY A 522 -22.18 14.35 4.60
C GLY A 522 -21.72 15.29 3.48
N LEU A 523 -21.91 14.84 2.23
CA LEU A 523 -21.47 15.58 1.06
C LEU A 523 -22.56 16.52 0.51
N ALA A 524 -22.18 17.74 0.11
CA ALA A 524 -23.05 18.70 -0.58
C ALA A 524 -22.46 19.16 -1.93
N TRP A 525 -23.24 19.89 -2.74
CA TRP A 525 -22.83 20.16 -4.13
C TRP A 525 -21.93 21.39 -4.26
N GLY A 526 -20.86 21.24 -5.06
CA GLY A 526 -20.04 22.35 -5.54
C GLY A 526 -18.77 22.56 -4.73
N THR A 527 -17.73 23.06 -5.38
CA THR A 527 -16.41 23.29 -4.78
C THR A 527 -16.06 24.76 -4.94
N ASP A 528 -16.04 25.50 -3.85
CA ASP A 528 -15.75 26.94 -3.85
C ASP A 528 -14.53 27.23 -2.99
N GLY A 529 -13.47 27.74 -3.61
CA GLY A 529 -12.24 28.02 -2.88
C GLY A 529 -12.41 29.18 -1.91
N ASN A 530 -13.42 30.02 -2.09
CA ASN A 530 -13.72 31.09 -1.14
C ASN A 530 -14.24 30.52 0.21
N ALA A 531 -14.71 29.27 0.24
CA ALA A 531 -15.23 28.66 1.46
C ALA A 531 -14.13 28.41 2.49
N PHE A 532 -13.14 27.60 2.16
CA PHE A 532 -12.05 27.30 3.09
C PHE A 532 -11.22 28.54 3.43
N SER A 533 -11.02 29.47 2.49
CA SER A 533 -10.20 30.65 2.73
C SER A 533 -10.92 31.71 3.57
N ASP A 534 -12.24 31.88 3.41
CA ASP A 534 -13.04 32.76 4.26
C ASP A 534 -13.17 32.20 5.68
N MET A 535 -13.38 30.89 5.81
CA MET A 535 -13.38 30.20 7.10
C MET A 535 -12.06 30.35 7.83
N ALA A 536 -10.94 30.03 7.16
CA ALA A 536 -9.61 30.11 7.77
C ALA A 536 -9.26 31.54 8.20
N LEU A 537 -9.37 32.51 7.28
CA LEU A 537 -9.03 33.91 7.58
C LEU A 537 -9.86 34.43 8.75
N LYS A 538 -11.19 34.32 8.68
CA LYS A 538 -12.05 34.90 9.71
C LYS A 538 -11.95 34.20 11.05
N TYR A 539 -11.70 32.90 11.08
CA TYR A 539 -11.52 32.15 12.33
C TYR A 539 -10.26 32.60 13.08
N TYR A 540 -9.13 32.71 12.39
CA TYR A 540 -7.87 33.14 13.01
C TYR A 540 -7.87 34.64 13.40
N THR A 541 -8.78 35.43 12.83
CA THR A 541 -8.95 36.86 13.17
C THR A 541 -10.18 37.13 14.05
N ASP A 542 -10.90 36.11 14.50
CA ASP A 542 -12.08 36.30 15.34
C ASP A 542 -11.63 36.57 16.79
N GLU A 543 -11.99 37.75 17.30
CA GLU A 543 -11.67 38.16 18.67
C GLU A 543 -12.23 37.19 19.73
N LYS A 544 -13.35 36.53 19.46
CA LYS A 544 -13.91 35.51 20.38
C LYS A 544 -13.15 34.19 20.37
N VAL A 545 -12.38 33.95 19.30
CA VAL A 545 -11.56 32.74 19.16
C VAL A 545 -10.17 33.00 19.75
N GLY A 546 -9.58 34.16 19.49
CA GLY A 546 -8.38 34.64 20.20
C GLY A 546 -7.16 33.70 20.12
N ILE A 547 -7.00 32.97 19.01
CA ILE A 547 -5.93 31.96 18.87
C ILE A 547 -4.56 32.58 18.66
N ILE A 548 -4.49 33.68 17.91
CA ILE A 548 -3.21 34.35 17.61
C ILE A 548 -2.88 35.27 18.77
N ASP A 549 -1.76 35.01 19.44
CA ASP A 549 -1.18 35.92 20.41
C ASP A 549 -0.06 36.72 19.74
N GLU A 550 -0.33 38.00 19.51
CA GLU A 550 0.63 38.91 18.86
C GLU A 550 1.92 39.12 19.68
N ASN A 551 1.92 38.76 20.98
CA ASN A 551 3.10 38.85 21.84
C ASN A 551 3.97 37.58 21.79
N LEU A 552 3.46 36.47 21.25
CA LEU A 552 4.19 35.21 21.11
C LEU A 552 4.79 35.11 19.71
N THR A 553 5.97 35.69 19.52
CA THR A 553 6.70 35.66 18.24
C THR A 553 7.08 34.24 17.79
N CYS A 554 7.12 33.27 18.72
CA CYS A 554 7.40 31.86 18.44
C CYS A 554 6.14 31.06 18.08
N GLN A 555 4.93 31.62 18.18
CA GLN A 555 3.70 30.88 17.91
C GLN A 555 3.59 30.48 16.43
N LEU A 556 3.38 29.19 16.19
CA LEU A 556 3.18 28.62 14.86
C LEU A 556 1.70 28.29 14.65
N SER A 557 1.14 28.79 13.55
CA SER A 557 -0.25 28.54 13.17
C SER A 557 -0.33 28.07 11.72
N TYR A 558 -1.08 26.99 11.49
CA TYR A 558 -1.20 26.34 10.19
C TYR A 558 -2.65 26.01 9.86
N VAL A 559 -2.99 26.10 8.57
CA VAL A 559 -4.23 25.59 8.00
C VAL A 559 -3.88 24.49 7.00
N ILE A 560 -4.46 23.30 7.16
CA ILE A 560 -4.34 22.19 6.21
C ILE A 560 -5.63 22.11 5.41
N VAL A 561 -5.57 22.34 4.10
CA VAL A 561 -6.73 22.28 3.20
C VAL A 561 -6.63 21.02 2.35
N ILE A 562 -7.60 20.10 2.51
CA ILE A 562 -7.68 18.84 1.76
C ILE A 562 -8.79 18.93 0.72
N GLY A 563 -8.48 18.68 -0.56
CA GLY A 563 -9.48 18.69 -1.65
C GLY A 563 -9.15 17.77 -2.82
N ASP A 564 -10.17 17.41 -3.62
CA ASP A 564 -10.06 16.36 -4.66
C ASP A 564 -10.18 16.83 -6.12
N GLY A 565 -10.21 18.14 -6.33
CA GLY A 565 -10.39 18.69 -7.66
C GLY A 565 -10.42 20.22 -7.72
N ALA A 566 -10.92 20.71 -8.84
CA ALA A 566 -10.98 22.15 -9.14
C ALA A 566 -11.95 22.90 -8.21
N TRP A 567 -11.58 24.11 -7.84
CA TRP A 567 -12.45 25.05 -7.14
C TRP A 567 -12.64 26.35 -7.94
N MET A 568 -13.72 27.06 -7.60
CA MET A 568 -14.03 28.39 -8.15
C MET A 568 -13.48 29.52 -7.25
N HIS A 569 -13.64 30.77 -7.70
CA HIS A 569 -13.24 32.00 -6.98
C HIS A 569 -11.76 32.10 -6.60
N ARG A 570 -10.88 31.51 -7.41
CA ARG A 570 -9.43 31.47 -7.22
C ARG A 570 -8.82 32.81 -6.78
N SER A 571 -9.15 33.93 -7.44
CA SER A 571 -8.56 35.22 -7.08
C SER A 571 -8.94 35.70 -5.67
N ALA A 572 -10.18 35.45 -5.23
CA ALA A 572 -10.61 35.79 -3.87
C ALA A 572 -9.97 34.86 -2.84
N THR A 573 -9.82 33.58 -3.17
CA THR A 573 -9.10 32.59 -2.37
C THR A 573 -7.64 32.98 -2.16
N GLU A 574 -6.92 33.28 -3.25
CA GLU A 574 -5.51 33.66 -3.22
C GLU A 574 -5.28 34.90 -2.35
N ALA A 575 -6.11 35.93 -2.50
CA ALA A 575 -6.00 37.15 -1.70
C ALA A 575 -6.14 36.88 -0.19
N LYS A 576 -7.13 36.09 0.23
CA LYS A 576 -7.37 35.78 1.65
C LYS A 576 -6.25 34.93 2.26
N ILE A 577 -5.77 33.93 1.54
CA ILE A 577 -4.66 33.08 2.00
C ILE A 577 -3.36 33.89 2.06
N GLU A 578 -3.13 34.81 1.12
CA GLU A 578 -1.99 35.71 1.19
C GLU A 578 -2.06 36.66 2.39
N THR A 579 -3.24 37.24 2.69
CA THR A 579 -3.46 38.03 3.91
C THR A 579 -3.17 37.21 5.16
N LEU A 580 -3.73 35.99 5.24
CA LEU A 580 -3.58 35.09 6.36
C LEU A 580 -2.09 34.78 6.65
N ARG A 581 -1.29 34.56 5.60
CA ARG A 581 0.16 34.37 5.73
C ARG A 581 0.91 35.66 6.08
N LYS A 582 0.70 36.74 5.32
CA LYS A 582 1.55 37.93 5.42
C LYS A 582 1.29 38.74 6.69
N ILE A 583 0.01 38.88 7.05
CA ILE A 583 -0.44 39.72 8.16
C ILE A 583 -0.47 38.88 9.44
N HIS A 584 -1.16 37.74 9.41
CA HIS A 584 -1.42 36.94 10.61
C HIS A 584 -0.42 35.81 10.85
N LYS A 585 0.59 35.67 9.98
CA LYS A 585 1.67 34.67 10.09
C LYS A 585 1.18 33.21 10.13
N VAL A 586 -0.02 32.95 9.61
CA VAL A 586 -0.59 31.61 9.52
C VAL A 586 -0.28 31.02 8.14
N LYS A 587 0.46 29.91 8.08
CA LYS A 587 0.80 29.23 6.82
C LYS A 587 -0.32 28.30 6.38
N THR A 588 -0.48 28.08 5.07
CA THR A 588 -1.45 27.15 4.51
C THR A 588 -0.76 26.01 3.78
N LEU A 589 -1.02 24.78 4.23
CA LEU A 589 -0.62 23.54 3.55
C LEU A 589 -1.78 23.06 2.69
N VAL A 590 -1.51 22.76 1.43
CA VAL A 590 -2.53 22.41 0.44
C VAL A 590 -2.33 20.97 0.00
N VAL A 591 -3.39 20.16 0.14
CA VAL A 591 -3.36 18.72 -0.12
C VAL A 591 -4.24 18.38 -1.32
N ALA A 592 -3.62 17.87 -2.38
CA ALA A 592 -4.26 17.31 -3.55
C ALA A 592 -4.55 15.82 -3.33
N TYR A 593 -5.82 15.48 -3.06
CA TYR A 593 -6.19 14.16 -2.55
C TYR A 593 -7.05 13.32 -3.51
N GLY A 594 -6.79 12.01 -3.56
CA GLY A 594 -7.68 11.01 -4.18
C GLY A 594 -7.44 10.73 -5.66
N GLY A 595 -6.30 11.17 -6.21
CA GLY A 595 -5.84 10.84 -7.56
C GLY A 595 -6.54 11.56 -8.71
N GLY A 596 -5.92 11.59 -9.89
CA GLY A 596 -6.53 12.09 -11.13
C GLY A 596 -6.62 13.62 -11.28
N ILE A 597 -5.97 14.38 -10.40
CA ILE A 597 -5.82 15.84 -10.53
C ILE A 597 -4.65 16.11 -11.48
N LYS A 598 -4.93 16.61 -12.70
CA LYS A 598 -3.93 16.85 -13.75
C LYS A 598 -4.13 18.22 -14.42
N GLY A 599 -3.13 18.66 -15.18
CA GLY A 599 -3.18 19.89 -15.97
C GLY A 599 -3.46 21.14 -15.13
N GLY A 600 -4.31 22.04 -15.65
CA GLY A 600 -4.60 23.32 -15.02
C GLY A 600 -5.20 23.22 -13.60
N HIS A 601 -5.77 22.09 -13.21
CA HIS A 601 -6.23 21.86 -11.85
C HIS A 601 -5.06 21.69 -10.89
N MET A 602 -4.05 20.87 -11.24
CA MET A 602 -2.84 20.71 -10.42
C MET A 602 -2.05 22.03 -10.33
N THR A 603 -2.01 22.80 -11.41
CA THR A 603 -1.43 24.15 -11.40
C THR A 603 -2.05 25.06 -10.33
N ASN A 604 -3.37 24.94 -10.09
CA ASN A 604 -4.03 25.72 -9.04
C ASN A 604 -3.62 25.27 -7.63
N PHE A 605 -3.47 23.97 -7.38
CA PHE A 605 -2.96 23.45 -6.11
C PHE A 605 -1.55 23.96 -5.84
N ASN A 606 -0.63 23.79 -6.80
CA ASN A 606 0.77 24.24 -6.68
C ASN A 606 0.87 25.74 -6.44
N ARG A 607 0.02 26.51 -7.13
CA ARG A 607 -0.05 27.95 -6.94
C ARG A 607 -0.56 28.34 -5.55
N MET A 608 -1.58 27.65 -5.03
CA MET A 608 -2.12 27.90 -3.70
C MET A 608 -1.13 27.51 -2.59
N ALA A 609 -0.45 26.37 -2.71
CA ALA A 609 0.57 25.93 -1.77
C ALA A 609 1.67 27.00 -1.62
N ARG A 610 2.21 27.46 -2.76
CA ARG A 610 3.19 28.54 -2.82
C ARG A 610 2.70 29.84 -2.18
N ILE A 611 1.49 30.30 -2.52
CA ILE A 611 0.91 31.54 -1.94
C ILE A 611 0.68 31.41 -0.43
N GLY A 612 0.32 30.21 0.02
CA GLY A 612 0.11 29.84 1.41
C GLY A 612 1.36 29.74 2.27
N SER A 613 2.55 29.66 1.65
CA SER A 613 3.81 29.45 2.37
C SER A 613 4.88 30.52 2.15
N CYS A 614 5.05 31.07 0.94
CA CYS A 614 6.24 31.86 0.58
C CYS A 614 5.95 32.96 -0.48
N ASN A 615 6.92 33.86 -0.68
CA ASN A 615 6.84 34.92 -1.70
C ASN A 615 7.57 34.59 -3.00
N ASP A 616 8.33 33.49 -3.04
CA ASP A 616 9.11 33.13 -4.23
C ASP A 616 8.17 32.79 -5.38
N THR A 617 8.35 33.48 -6.51
CA THR A 617 7.57 33.33 -7.74
C THR A 617 8.04 32.18 -8.61
N THR A 618 9.24 31.65 -8.34
CA THR A 618 9.85 30.53 -9.08
C THR A 618 9.46 29.18 -8.49
N GLY A 619 9.15 29.13 -7.19
CA GLY A 619 8.77 27.91 -6.48
C GLY A 619 9.94 26.99 -6.14
N LYS A 620 11.19 27.49 -6.23
CA LYS A 620 12.42 26.72 -5.98
C LYS A 620 13.14 27.12 -4.70
N GLY A 621 12.65 28.13 -3.98
CA GLY A 621 13.21 28.55 -2.70
C GLY A 621 12.89 27.56 -1.59
N LYS A 622 13.89 27.21 -0.77
CA LYS A 622 13.82 26.28 0.38
C LYS A 622 12.68 26.58 1.38
N ALA A 623 12.15 27.82 1.39
CA ALA A 623 11.07 28.25 2.28
C ALA A 623 9.64 28.04 1.72
N CYS A 624 9.49 27.52 0.50
CA CYS A 624 8.18 27.26 -0.11
C CYS A 624 7.69 25.86 0.22
N GLU A 625 6.39 25.75 0.54
CA GLU A 625 5.73 24.47 0.70
C GLU A 625 5.19 24.03 -0.65
N GLU A 626 5.53 22.79 -1.02
CA GLU A 626 4.96 22.16 -2.20
C GLU A 626 3.54 21.65 -1.91
N THR A 627 2.79 21.38 -2.98
CA THR A 627 1.51 20.69 -2.84
C THR A 627 1.75 19.30 -2.29
N ILE A 628 1.05 18.94 -1.23
CA ILE A 628 1.04 17.58 -0.73
C ILE A 628 0.14 16.75 -1.65
N VAL A 629 0.73 15.94 -2.52
CA VAL A 629 -0.02 15.04 -3.41
C VAL A 629 -0.21 13.69 -2.74
N ALA A 630 -1.45 13.29 -2.49
CA ALA A 630 -1.79 12.00 -1.86
C ALA A 630 -2.88 11.27 -2.65
N ASN A 631 -2.54 10.16 -3.30
CA ASN A 631 -3.47 9.43 -4.15
C ASN A 631 -4.34 8.43 -3.37
N THR A 632 -3.89 8.00 -2.19
CA THR A 632 -4.56 6.98 -1.36
C THR A 632 -4.76 7.49 0.07
N PRO A 633 -5.67 6.88 0.86
CA PRO A 633 -5.78 7.16 2.30
C PRO A 633 -4.46 6.97 3.06
N GLY A 634 -3.72 5.89 2.76
CA GLY A 634 -2.42 5.62 3.39
C GLY A 634 -1.39 6.71 3.09
N GLN A 635 -1.23 7.09 1.82
CA GLN A 635 -0.35 8.19 1.44
C GLN A 635 -0.75 9.52 2.09
N LEU A 636 -2.05 9.79 2.22
CA LEU A 636 -2.52 10.99 2.90
C LEU A 636 -2.13 10.97 4.39
N LYS A 637 -2.34 9.84 5.07
CA LYS A 637 -1.92 9.64 6.47
C LYS A 637 -0.42 9.92 6.61
N THR A 638 0.43 9.22 5.87
CA THR A 638 1.89 9.33 6.01
C THR A 638 2.38 10.76 5.72
N LYS A 639 1.90 11.40 4.65
CA LYS A 639 2.32 12.76 4.31
C LYS A 639 1.86 13.80 5.34
N LEU A 640 0.65 13.64 5.91
CA LEU A 640 0.19 14.51 6.99
C LEU A 640 1.00 14.30 8.26
N GLN A 641 1.26 13.05 8.67
CA GLN A 641 2.07 12.74 9.85
C GLN A 641 3.47 13.34 9.72
N SER A 642 4.18 13.04 8.62
CA SER A 642 5.52 13.57 8.36
C SER A 642 5.53 15.10 8.38
N LYS A 643 4.55 15.75 7.73
CA LYS A 643 4.52 17.21 7.68
C LYS A 643 4.22 17.86 9.03
N ILE A 644 3.37 17.26 9.84
CA ILE A 644 3.08 17.76 11.20
C ILE A 644 4.27 17.51 12.12
N GLN A 645 4.96 16.37 12.00
CA GLN A 645 6.21 16.11 12.73
C GLN A 645 7.26 17.17 12.41
N GLN A 646 7.43 17.55 11.13
CA GLN A 646 8.32 18.65 10.75
C GLN A 646 7.93 19.97 11.45
N ILE A 647 6.64 20.31 11.48
CA ILE A 647 6.15 21.52 12.17
C ILE A 647 6.48 21.50 13.67
N ILE A 648 6.36 20.34 14.31
CA ILE A 648 6.66 20.17 15.73
C ILE A 648 8.18 20.21 15.98
N ALA A 649 8.96 19.59 15.10
CA ALA A 649 10.41 19.50 15.21
C ALA A 649 11.09 20.88 15.14
N ASP A 650 10.55 21.83 14.36
CA ASP A 650 10.99 23.23 14.24
C ASP A 650 11.11 24.03 15.57
N ARG A 651 10.79 23.44 16.73
CA ARG A 651 10.63 24.11 18.03
C ARG A 651 11.63 23.74 19.11
N LEU A 652 12.16 22.54 19.07
CA LEU A 652 12.62 21.89 20.29
C LEU A 652 14.09 22.26 20.53
N SER A 653 14.55 22.46 21.76
CA SER A 653 15.98 22.40 22.13
C SER A 653 16.02 21.93 23.57
N PHE A 654 16.66 20.79 23.84
CA PHE A 654 16.49 20.06 25.09
C PHE A 654 17.81 19.71 25.77
N THR A 655 18.02 20.25 26.97
CA THR A 655 19.02 19.69 27.89
C THR A 655 18.29 18.97 29.01
N ALA A 656 18.51 17.67 29.15
CA ALA A 656 17.99 16.88 30.26
C ALA A 656 19.14 16.13 30.95
N PRO A 657 19.61 16.56 32.13
CA PRO A 657 20.53 15.75 32.92
C PRO A 657 19.79 14.55 33.53
N SER A 658 20.29 13.34 33.31
CA SER A 658 19.86 12.14 34.04
C SER A 658 20.91 11.79 35.08
N ILE A 659 20.66 12.03 36.36
CA ILE A 659 21.60 11.67 37.44
C ILE A 659 21.29 10.24 37.90
N THR A 660 22.17 9.29 37.58
CA THR A 660 22.19 7.94 38.18
C THR A 660 23.43 7.80 39.05
N ALA A 661 23.38 8.23 40.31
CA ALA A 661 24.46 7.95 41.26
C ALA A 661 23.92 7.72 42.68
N THR A 662 24.24 6.58 43.27
CA THR A 662 24.19 6.36 44.72
C THR A 662 25.48 6.90 45.34
N ILE A 663 25.41 8.08 45.96
CA ILE A 663 26.55 8.91 46.43
C ILE A 663 27.39 8.27 47.56
N GLN A 664 27.11 7.03 47.98
CA GLN A 664 27.74 6.47 49.20
C GLN A 664 29.05 5.69 49.01
N GLU A 665 29.45 5.27 47.79
CA GLU A 665 30.70 4.48 47.59
C GLU A 665 31.59 4.92 46.40
N GLY A 666 31.30 6.04 45.72
CA GLY A 666 31.87 6.36 44.40
C GLY A 666 31.04 5.72 43.27
N GLY A 667 31.15 6.24 42.03
CA GLY A 667 30.32 5.79 40.91
C GLY A 667 30.48 6.61 39.63
N ASP A 668 29.62 6.37 38.65
CA ASP A 668 29.63 7.05 37.35
C ASP A 668 28.47 8.03 37.20
N LEU A 669 28.76 9.21 36.68
CA LEU A 669 27.78 10.21 36.28
C LEU A 669 27.63 10.19 34.76
N TYR A 670 26.45 9.85 34.28
CA TYR A 670 26.09 9.96 32.87
C TYR A 670 25.33 11.26 32.60
N GLN A 671 25.73 12.01 31.59
CA GLN A 671 25.06 13.25 31.21
C GLN A 671 24.77 13.24 29.72
N ALA A 672 23.49 13.25 29.36
CA ALA A 672 23.04 13.44 27.98
C ALA A 672 22.79 14.93 27.71
N GLN A 673 23.23 15.42 26.55
CA GLN A 673 22.97 16.79 26.09
C GLN A 673 22.68 16.74 24.60
N PHE A 674 21.53 17.30 24.17
CA PHE A 674 21.13 17.33 22.76
C PHE A 674 20.69 18.73 22.36
N ASN A 675 21.31 19.27 21.33
CA ASN A 675 20.93 20.51 20.70
C ASN A 675 20.11 20.20 19.45
N TYR A 676 19.10 21.01 19.22
CA TYR A 676 18.34 20.99 17.99
C TYR A 676 19.01 21.84 16.92
N GLU A 677 18.90 21.40 15.68
CA GLU A 677 19.32 22.15 14.50
C GLU A 677 18.15 22.35 13.56
N GLN A 678 17.91 23.60 13.19
CA GLN A 678 16.85 23.96 12.26
C GLN A 678 17.17 23.41 10.87
N HIS A 679 16.29 22.53 10.35
CA HIS A 679 16.52 21.79 9.11
C HIS A 679 17.74 20.85 9.12
N GLY A 680 18.16 20.41 10.31
CA GLY A 680 19.24 19.47 10.53
C GLY A 680 18.85 18.34 11.47
N GLU A 681 19.79 17.44 11.74
CA GLU A 681 19.64 16.42 12.76
C GLU A 681 19.91 16.95 14.17
N TRP A 682 19.37 16.27 15.18
CA TRP A 682 19.73 16.52 16.57
C TRP A 682 21.21 16.22 16.81
N GLN A 683 21.93 17.19 17.36
CA GLN A 683 23.33 17.05 17.72
C GLN A 683 23.43 16.80 19.22
N GLY A 684 23.99 15.67 19.64
CA GLY A 684 24.15 15.45 21.07
C GLY A 684 25.29 14.54 21.47
N THR A 685 25.55 14.55 22.77
CA THR A 685 26.57 13.76 23.44
C THR A 685 25.99 13.05 24.65
N ILE A 686 26.55 11.88 24.95
CA ILE A 686 26.45 11.25 26.26
C ILE A 686 27.86 11.26 26.84
N LEU A 687 28.01 11.96 27.96
CA LEU A 687 29.24 12.04 28.71
C LEU A 687 29.17 11.08 29.88
N ARG A 688 30.18 10.23 30.05
CA ARG A 688 30.43 9.55 31.32
C ARG A 688 31.54 10.30 32.06
N LYS A 689 31.28 10.62 33.32
CA LYS A 689 32.24 11.23 34.25
C LYS A 689 32.35 10.40 35.52
N ALA A 690 33.56 10.04 35.92
CA ALA A 690 33.83 9.37 37.18
C ALA A 690 33.55 10.30 38.38
N VAL A 691 33.04 9.72 39.47
CA VAL A 691 32.82 10.39 40.76
C VAL A 691 33.83 9.86 41.77
N LYS A 692 34.53 10.78 42.45
CA LYS A 692 35.56 10.47 43.45
C LYS A 692 34.99 9.57 44.56
N SER A 693 35.70 8.50 44.93
CA SER A 693 35.35 7.65 46.08
C SER A 693 35.79 8.28 47.40
N GLY A 694 34.89 8.39 48.40
CA GLY A 694 35.17 8.89 49.75
C GLY A 694 34.36 10.14 50.17
N ASN A 695 34.57 10.64 51.40
CA ASN A 695 33.90 11.83 51.97
C ASN A 695 34.29 13.13 51.23
N CYS A 696 33.83 13.26 49.99
CA CYS A 696 33.92 14.49 49.23
C CYS A 696 32.77 15.42 49.66
N THR A 697 33.12 16.62 50.13
CA THR A 697 32.14 17.63 50.56
C THR A 697 31.90 18.73 49.52
N GLU A 698 32.82 18.94 48.57
CA GLU A 698 32.70 19.86 47.42
C GLU A 698 33.45 19.31 46.19
N ASP A 699 32.88 19.48 44.99
CA ASP A 699 33.39 19.07 43.67
C ASP A 699 33.86 17.60 43.54
N CYS A 700 32.89 16.69 43.57
CA CYS A 700 33.12 15.25 43.56
C CYS A 700 33.22 14.62 42.16
N VAL A 701 33.09 15.42 41.10
CA VAL A 701 33.12 14.93 39.71
C VAL A 701 34.53 15.12 39.15
N ILE A 702 35.08 14.09 38.52
CA ILE A 702 36.36 14.18 37.80
C ILE A 702 36.04 14.64 36.38
N HIS A 703 36.54 15.83 36.00
CA HIS A 703 36.13 16.50 34.76
C HIS A 703 37.02 16.14 33.57
N ASN A 704 38.30 15.88 33.82
CA ASN A 704 39.29 15.63 32.77
C ASN A 704 39.78 14.20 32.78
N LYS A 705 40.13 13.69 31.59
CA LYS A 705 40.66 12.32 31.42
C LYS A 705 42.08 12.16 31.96
N ASP A 706 42.82 13.26 32.03
CA ASP A 706 44.20 13.30 32.50
C ASP A 706 44.31 13.46 34.03
N GLU A 707 43.17 13.61 34.73
CA GLU A 707 43.10 13.63 36.19
C GLU A 707 43.09 12.19 36.73
N GLU A 708 43.72 11.97 37.89
CA GLU A 708 43.77 10.66 38.56
C GLU A 708 42.35 10.12 38.83
N GLY A 709 42.01 8.95 38.26
CA GLY A 709 40.66 8.36 38.32
C GLY A 709 39.71 8.81 37.19
N GLY A 710 40.17 9.64 36.26
CA GLY A 710 39.41 10.12 35.09
C GLY A 710 39.65 9.31 33.81
N GLU A 711 40.48 8.27 33.85
CA GLU A 711 40.95 7.53 32.66
C GLU A 711 39.79 6.87 31.87
N ASP A 712 38.70 6.57 32.55
CA ASP A 712 37.49 5.96 31.98
C ASP A 712 36.44 7.01 31.54
N ASN A 713 36.70 8.31 31.68
CA ASN A 713 35.81 9.36 31.17
C ASN A 713 35.73 9.29 29.65
N TRP A 714 34.50 9.34 29.12
CA TRP A 714 34.26 9.26 27.68
C TRP A 714 33.10 10.13 27.21
N ASP A 715 33.13 10.43 25.90
CA ASP A 715 32.10 11.13 25.15
C ASP A 715 31.65 10.22 24.01
N ALA A 716 30.40 9.74 24.08
CA ALA A 716 29.87 8.81 23.09
C ALA A 716 29.82 9.42 21.69
N ALA A 717 29.63 10.74 21.54
CA ALA A 717 29.56 11.38 20.23
C ALA A 717 30.93 11.32 19.52
N LYS A 718 32.00 11.57 20.27
CA LYS A 718 33.38 11.47 19.76
C LYS A 718 33.73 10.04 19.41
N LEU A 719 33.46 9.10 20.31
CA LEU A 719 33.74 7.67 20.07
C LEU A 719 32.96 7.13 18.86
N MET A 720 31.70 7.53 18.70
CA MET A 720 30.89 7.13 17.55
C MET A 720 31.40 7.75 16.24
N LYS A 721 31.83 9.02 16.26
CA LYS A 721 32.39 9.67 15.06
C LYS A 721 33.74 9.07 14.66
N GLU A 722 34.58 8.70 15.63
CA GLU A 722 35.85 8.00 15.40
C GLU A 722 35.63 6.59 14.83
N ALA A 723 34.60 5.88 15.29
CA ALA A 723 34.26 4.55 14.79
C ALA A 723 33.62 4.56 13.40
N GLY A 724 32.83 5.60 13.09
CA GLY A 724 32.12 5.76 11.82
C GLY A 724 30.86 4.89 11.69
N SER A 725 30.02 5.20 10.69
CA SER A 725 28.72 4.51 10.49
C SER A 725 28.85 3.03 10.15
N SER A 726 29.93 2.65 9.46
CA SER A 726 30.21 1.26 9.07
C SER A 726 30.45 0.34 10.27
N ALA A 727 31.04 0.86 11.35
CA ALA A 727 31.29 0.10 12.58
C ALA A 727 30.06 0.04 13.52
N ARG A 728 29.03 0.87 13.28
CA ARG A 728 27.83 0.91 14.11
C ARG A 728 27.04 -0.39 13.99
N LYS A 729 26.72 -0.99 15.14
CA LYS A 729 25.95 -2.22 15.24
C LYS A 729 24.57 -1.91 15.81
N ILE A 730 23.53 -2.15 15.03
CA ILE A 730 22.13 -1.90 15.42
C ILE A 730 21.37 -3.21 15.29
N TRP A 731 20.67 -3.59 16.36
CA TRP A 731 19.87 -4.80 16.41
C TRP A 731 18.39 -4.49 16.63
N THR A 732 17.53 -5.25 15.97
CA THR A 732 16.07 -5.17 16.05
C THR A 732 15.45 -6.56 16.08
N VAL A 733 14.15 -6.64 16.38
CA VAL A 733 13.39 -7.91 16.52
C VAL A 733 12.93 -8.52 15.18
N LEU A 734 13.57 -8.15 14.06
CA LEU A 734 13.28 -8.70 12.73
C LEU A 734 13.13 -10.23 12.75
N GLY A 735 12.04 -10.74 12.18
CA GLY A 735 11.77 -12.18 12.05
C GLY A 735 11.07 -12.86 13.23
N GLY A 736 10.65 -12.13 14.27
CA GLY A 736 9.90 -12.71 15.39
C GLY A 736 10.67 -13.79 16.17
N ALA A 737 10.05 -14.32 17.24
CA ALA A 737 10.65 -15.43 18.00
C ALA A 737 10.79 -16.66 17.09
N LYS A 738 11.94 -17.36 17.17
CA LYS A 738 12.25 -18.64 16.49
C LYS A 738 10.99 -19.37 16.02
N THR A 739 10.64 -19.23 14.75
CA THR A 739 9.69 -20.15 14.12
C THR A 739 10.49 -21.35 13.65
N THR A 740 10.08 -22.52 14.12
CA THR A 740 10.49 -23.77 13.52
C THR A 740 9.72 -23.85 12.21
N ASP A 741 10.45 -24.00 11.11
CA ASP A 741 9.86 -24.37 9.83
C ASP A 741 9.03 -25.64 10.05
N VAL A 742 7.74 -25.57 9.70
CA VAL A 742 6.78 -26.64 9.96
C VAL A 742 6.99 -27.86 9.06
N ASP A 743 7.69 -27.66 7.94
CA ASP A 743 7.93 -28.67 6.92
C ASP A 743 9.31 -29.33 7.09
N THR A 744 10.30 -28.59 7.57
CA THR A 744 11.68 -29.11 7.74
C THR A 744 12.06 -29.40 9.19
N GLY A 745 11.34 -28.86 10.17
CA GLY A 745 11.70 -28.95 11.59
C GLY A 745 12.97 -28.16 11.95
N GLU A 746 13.55 -27.42 11.01
CA GLU A 746 14.71 -26.58 11.24
C GLU A 746 14.30 -25.25 11.86
N ALA A 747 15.12 -24.76 12.79
CA ALA A 747 14.94 -23.42 13.33
C ALA A 747 15.32 -22.42 12.24
N VAL A 748 14.33 -21.70 11.70
CA VAL A 748 14.62 -20.54 10.85
C VAL A 748 15.31 -19.51 11.75
N SER A 749 16.46 -19.03 11.31
CA SER A 749 17.31 -18.11 12.07
C SER A 749 16.62 -16.75 12.25
N GLY A 750 15.72 -16.64 13.23
CA GLY A 750 15.44 -15.35 13.86
C GLY A 750 16.75 -14.77 14.38
N SER A 751 16.99 -13.47 14.19
CA SER A 751 18.28 -12.86 14.51
C SER A 751 18.50 -12.88 16.02
N THR A 752 19.18 -13.92 16.52
CA THR A 752 19.51 -14.00 17.95
C THR A 752 20.35 -12.78 18.34
N TYR A 753 19.97 -12.11 19.43
CA TYR A 753 20.80 -11.07 20.04
C TYR A 753 22.07 -11.67 20.68
N VAL A 754 22.44 -12.93 20.44
CA VAL A 754 23.64 -13.56 21.02
C VAL A 754 24.64 -13.84 19.91
N GLY A 755 25.80 -13.16 19.94
CA GLY A 755 26.91 -13.39 19.01
C GLY A 755 26.97 -12.46 17.80
N ASN A 756 25.86 -11.85 17.36
CA ASN A 756 25.86 -10.85 16.28
C ASN A 756 24.76 -9.79 16.43
N TRP A 757 25.09 -8.65 17.07
CA TRP A 757 24.14 -7.59 17.41
C TRP A 757 23.99 -6.55 16.28
N ASN A 758 23.86 -7.00 15.04
CA ASN A 758 23.79 -6.10 13.88
C ASN A 758 22.92 -6.67 12.74
N ASN A 759 21.62 -6.38 12.77
CA ASN A 759 20.67 -6.78 11.72
C ASN A 759 19.94 -5.61 11.04
N TRP A 760 20.22 -4.36 11.41
CA TRP A 760 19.73 -3.18 10.69
C TRP A 760 20.76 -2.74 9.63
N LYS A 761 20.67 -3.33 8.43
CA LYS A 761 21.57 -3.13 7.30
C LYS A 761 20.83 -3.36 6.00
N THR A 762 21.33 -2.81 4.90
CA THR A 762 20.70 -2.86 3.56
C THR A 762 20.47 -4.29 3.06
N ASP A 763 21.31 -5.27 3.46
CA ASP A 763 21.08 -6.69 3.15
C ASP A 763 19.72 -7.22 3.66
N ASN A 764 19.13 -6.57 4.66
CA ASN A 764 17.84 -6.93 5.27
C ASN A 764 16.74 -5.92 4.90
N ALA A 765 16.90 -5.16 3.81
CA ALA A 765 15.99 -4.07 3.44
C ALA A 765 14.52 -4.50 3.31
N SER A 766 14.24 -5.65 2.69
CA SER A 766 12.86 -6.16 2.54
C SER A 766 12.19 -6.50 3.87
N ASP A 767 12.92 -7.10 4.82
CA ASP A 767 12.36 -7.39 6.15
C ASP A 767 12.17 -6.10 6.98
N LEU A 768 13.04 -5.12 6.77
CA LEU A 768 12.95 -3.79 7.39
C LEU A 768 11.78 -2.98 6.82
N GLU A 769 11.51 -3.11 5.53
CA GLU A 769 10.36 -2.50 4.87
C GLU A 769 9.03 -3.00 5.46
N ALA A 770 8.92 -4.30 5.71
CA ALA A 770 7.76 -4.89 6.37
C ALA A 770 7.48 -4.30 7.77
N LEU A 771 8.49 -3.75 8.47
CA LEU A 771 8.27 -3.03 9.73
C LEU A 771 7.59 -1.67 9.52
N PHE A 772 7.88 -0.95 8.44
CA PHE A 772 7.18 0.29 8.09
C PHE A 772 5.70 -0.01 7.76
N GLU A 773 5.42 -1.14 7.11
CA GLU A 773 4.07 -1.60 6.80
C GLU A 773 3.22 -1.88 8.05
N LEU A 774 3.80 -2.43 9.13
CA LEU A 774 3.07 -2.65 10.40
C LEU A 774 2.49 -1.37 10.98
N THR A 775 3.10 -0.23 10.67
CA THR A 775 2.63 1.11 11.08
C THR A 775 1.80 1.81 10.01
N GLU A 776 1.58 1.15 8.87
CA GLU A 776 0.99 1.66 7.63
C GLU A 776 1.68 2.96 7.14
N ASN A 777 2.99 3.06 7.35
CA ASN A 777 3.81 4.15 6.83
C ASN A 777 4.38 3.76 5.48
N THR A 778 4.17 4.60 4.47
CA THR A 778 4.72 4.37 3.12
C THR A 778 6.05 5.11 2.96
N ILE A 779 7.07 4.45 2.42
CA ILE A 779 8.30 5.13 2.00
C ILE A 779 7.95 6.10 0.86
N THR A 780 8.56 7.27 0.90
CA THR A 780 8.37 8.30 -0.13
C THR A 780 9.61 8.37 -0.99
N ASP A 781 9.40 8.52 -2.30
CA ASP A 781 10.41 8.86 -3.31
C ASP A 781 10.97 10.26 -3.02
N TYR A 782 11.95 10.34 -2.11
CA TYR A 782 12.51 11.60 -1.62
C TYR A 782 13.62 12.10 -2.54
N HIS A 783 14.57 11.23 -2.91
CA HIS A 783 15.57 11.53 -3.91
C HIS A 783 15.21 10.91 -5.27
N HIS A 784 14.56 11.69 -6.12
CA HIS A 784 14.29 11.31 -7.50
C HIS A 784 15.21 12.03 -8.51
N THR A 785 15.22 11.61 -9.77
CA THR A 785 16.02 12.19 -10.86
C THR A 785 15.72 13.67 -11.14
N SER A 786 14.58 14.19 -10.69
CA SER A 786 14.22 15.61 -10.79
C SER A 786 14.37 16.39 -9.47
N SER A 787 14.87 15.74 -8.42
CA SER A 787 15.19 16.36 -7.14
C SER A 787 16.48 17.18 -7.24
N HIS A 788 16.83 17.90 -6.17
CA HIS A 788 18.05 18.72 -6.14
C HIS A 788 19.37 17.94 -6.25
N LEU A 789 19.35 16.64 -5.92
CA LEU A 789 20.50 15.72 -6.04
C LEU A 789 20.39 14.78 -7.25
N GLY A 790 19.29 14.85 -8.00
CA GLY A 790 19.05 14.06 -9.21
C GLY A 790 19.88 14.55 -10.39
N ASN A 791 19.24 14.81 -11.53
CA ASN A 791 19.93 15.18 -12.76
C ASN A 791 20.22 16.67 -12.84
N ASP A 792 21.37 17.03 -13.43
CA ASP A 792 21.69 18.39 -13.82
C ASP A 792 20.80 18.89 -14.98
N ALA A 793 20.98 20.15 -15.38
CA ALA A 793 20.17 20.75 -16.47
C ALA A 793 20.37 20.07 -17.82
N ASP A 794 21.45 19.31 -17.99
CA ASP A 794 21.80 18.57 -19.21
C ASP A 794 21.37 17.09 -19.15
N GLY A 795 20.75 16.67 -18.03
CA GLY A 795 20.21 15.32 -17.83
C GLY A 795 21.22 14.30 -17.27
N ASN A 796 22.39 14.73 -16.80
CA ASN A 796 23.38 13.84 -16.19
C ASN A 796 23.16 13.71 -14.67
N PRO A 797 23.34 12.52 -14.07
CA PRO A 797 23.24 12.35 -12.62
C PRO A 797 24.25 13.23 -11.89
N LYS A 798 23.76 14.08 -10.97
CA LYS A 798 24.58 14.93 -10.11
C LYS A 798 25.22 14.13 -8.98
N VAL A 799 24.45 13.23 -8.37
CA VAL A 799 24.88 12.30 -7.33
C VAL A 799 24.58 10.86 -7.79
N ALA A 800 25.54 9.96 -7.62
CA ALA A 800 25.36 8.55 -7.96
C ALA A 800 24.45 7.85 -6.95
N GLY A 801 23.56 6.98 -7.43
CA GLY A 801 22.63 6.21 -6.59
C GLY A 801 21.31 6.91 -6.25
N VAL A 802 21.04 8.06 -6.88
CA VAL A 802 19.71 8.70 -6.89
C VAL A 802 18.92 8.16 -8.07
N GLU A 803 17.80 7.50 -7.80
CA GLU A 803 16.99 6.79 -8.80
C GLU A 803 15.51 7.16 -8.62
N ASP A 804 14.69 7.11 -9.67
CA ASP A 804 13.25 7.30 -9.49
C ASP A 804 12.65 6.02 -8.86
N GLY A 805 11.91 6.13 -7.76
CA GLY A 805 11.36 4.97 -7.05
C GLY A 805 11.45 5.14 -5.54
N THR A 806 11.48 4.03 -4.79
CA THR A 806 11.70 4.08 -3.33
C THR A 806 12.82 3.16 -2.86
N ASP A 807 13.49 2.46 -3.78
CA ASP A 807 14.48 1.43 -3.46
C ASP A 807 15.77 2.06 -2.93
N ASP A 808 16.21 3.18 -3.53
CA ASP A 808 17.32 3.97 -3.06
C ASP A 808 16.96 4.66 -1.73
N ASP A 809 15.74 5.17 -1.57
CA ASP A 809 15.25 5.75 -0.31
C ASP A 809 15.14 4.75 0.82
N LEU A 810 14.73 3.50 0.57
CA LEU A 810 14.71 2.44 1.57
C LEU A 810 16.13 2.16 2.08
N ASN A 811 17.08 1.96 1.16
CA ASN A 811 18.48 1.78 1.51
C ASN A 811 19.07 3.03 2.19
N GLY A 812 18.68 4.20 1.71
CA GLY A 812 19.03 5.50 2.22
C GLY A 812 18.58 5.72 3.66
N LEU A 813 17.33 5.39 3.98
CA LEU A 813 16.78 5.43 5.34
C LEU A 813 17.52 4.47 6.27
N ILE A 814 17.83 3.26 5.80
CA ILE A 814 18.61 2.28 6.58
C ILE A 814 20.00 2.84 6.89
N ASN A 815 20.70 3.34 5.88
CA ASN A 815 22.04 3.93 5.99
C ASN A 815 22.02 5.21 6.83
N PHE A 816 20.96 6.01 6.71
CA PHE A 816 20.73 7.19 7.51
C PHE A 816 20.71 6.82 8.99
N VAL A 817 19.86 5.87 9.40
CA VAL A 817 19.82 5.38 10.80
C VAL A 817 21.18 4.86 11.27
N ARG A 818 21.97 4.24 10.38
CA ARG A 818 23.33 3.78 10.69
C ARG A 818 24.35 4.91 10.87
N GLY A 819 24.10 6.10 10.36
CA GLY A 819 24.99 7.27 10.51
C GLY A 819 25.43 7.95 9.21
N VAL A 820 24.99 7.46 8.05
CA VAL A 820 25.33 8.04 6.74
C VAL A 820 24.49 9.28 6.45
N ASP A 821 25.06 10.29 5.79
CA ASP A 821 24.41 11.56 5.47
C ASP A 821 23.55 11.48 4.21
N TYR A 822 22.63 10.51 4.17
CA TYR A 822 21.81 10.26 2.98
C TYR A 822 20.99 11.48 2.54
N PHE A 823 20.58 12.33 3.47
CA PHE A 823 19.79 13.54 3.19
C PHE A 823 20.62 14.79 2.87
N ASP A 824 21.95 14.66 2.76
CA ASP A 824 22.89 15.75 2.48
C ASP A 824 22.67 16.96 3.41
N TYR A 825 22.69 16.73 4.73
CA TYR A 825 22.40 17.79 5.69
C TYR A 825 23.40 18.95 5.64
N ASN A 826 24.64 18.67 5.21
CA ASN A 826 25.68 19.69 5.09
C ASN A 826 25.71 20.39 3.71
N GLY A 827 24.94 19.90 2.73
CA GLY A 827 24.74 20.51 1.42
C GLY A 827 25.96 20.44 0.50
N ASN A 828 26.77 19.38 0.63
CA ASN A 828 27.97 19.19 -0.17
C ASN A 828 27.77 18.22 -1.36
N ASP A 829 26.53 17.81 -1.63
CA ASP A 829 26.16 16.86 -2.68
C ASP A 829 26.79 15.46 -2.50
N ASN A 830 27.09 15.03 -1.26
CA ASN A 830 27.60 13.69 -0.95
C ASN A 830 26.71 12.93 0.05
N ILE A 831 25.92 11.99 -0.47
CA ILE A 831 24.96 11.21 0.34
C ILE A 831 25.53 9.91 0.94
N THR A 832 26.84 9.67 0.79
CA THR A 832 27.49 8.40 1.20
C THR A 832 28.47 8.56 2.36
N GLU A 833 28.71 9.79 2.82
CA GLU A 833 29.63 10.07 3.91
C GLU A 833 28.99 9.92 5.30
N ASP A 834 29.84 9.82 6.33
CA ASP A 834 29.36 9.84 7.70
C ASP A 834 28.88 11.23 8.10
N ARG A 835 27.67 11.29 8.66
CA ARG A 835 27.10 12.52 9.23
C ARG A 835 28.06 13.16 10.23
N PRO A 836 28.06 14.50 10.37
CA PRO A 836 28.83 15.16 11.41
C PRO A 836 28.45 14.66 12.83
N HIS A 837 27.18 14.31 13.08
CA HIS A 837 26.70 13.83 14.37
C HIS A 837 25.91 12.51 14.24
N LEU A 838 26.39 11.43 14.86
CA LEU A 838 25.77 10.10 14.69
C LEU A 838 24.77 9.71 15.80
N LEU A 839 24.58 10.54 16.81
CA LEU A 839 23.80 10.19 18.02
C LEU A 839 22.38 10.76 18.08
N GLY A 840 21.92 11.52 17.08
CA GLY A 840 20.60 12.15 17.12
C GLY A 840 19.43 11.17 17.29
N ASP A 841 19.60 9.92 16.85
CA ASP A 841 18.59 8.86 16.91
C ASP A 841 18.28 8.36 18.33
N ILE A 842 19.20 8.53 19.28
CA ILE A 842 19.01 8.09 20.67
C ILE A 842 18.47 9.18 21.60
N TYR A 843 18.08 10.34 21.07
CA TYR A 843 17.54 11.46 21.85
C TYR A 843 16.31 11.05 22.69
N HIS A 844 15.42 10.21 22.15
CA HIS A 844 14.23 9.70 22.86
C HIS A 844 14.49 8.42 23.69
N SER A 845 15.74 7.96 23.77
CA SER A 845 16.10 6.73 24.47
C SER A 845 16.30 6.96 25.97
N GLN A 846 15.98 5.95 26.77
CA GLN A 846 16.29 5.96 28.19
C GLN A 846 17.67 5.33 28.41
N LEU A 847 18.55 6.02 29.13
CA LEU A 847 19.81 5.44 29.58
C LEU A 847 19.51 4.44 30.71
N VAL A 848 19.92 3.19 30.52
CA VAL A 848 19.83 2.14 31.53
C VAL A 848 21.22 1.57 31.73
N GLU A 849 21.75 1.71 32.94
CA GLU A 849 22.99 1.05 33.32
C GLU A 849 22.68 -0.41 33.69
N VAL A 850 23.31 -1.36 32.99
CA VAL A 850 23.17 -2.79 33.25
C VAL A 850 24.47 -3.27 33.90
N GLY A 851 24.48 -3.32 35.23
CA GLY A 851 25.57 -3.90 36.00
C GLY A 851 25.59 -5.43 35.93
N PRO A 852 26.70 -6.08 36.36
CA PRO A 852 26.69 -7.52 36.58
C PRO A 852 25.54 -7.91 37.53
N PRO A 853 24.89 -9.07 37.32
CA PRO A 853 23.78 -9.50 38.16
C PRO A 853 24.21 -9.48 39.64
N SER A 854 23.51 -8.71 40.47
CA SER A 854 23.71 -8.74 41.91
C SER A 854 23.16 -10.07 42.42
N ALA A 855 24.05 -11.04 42.66
CA ALA A 855 23.70 -12.18 43.49
C ALA A 855 23.39 -11.61 44.89
N ASN A 856 22.11 -11.60 45.26
CA ASN A 856 21.71 -11.33 46.63
C ASN A 856 22.28 -12.45 47.50
N THR A 857 23.38 -12.19 48.20
CA THR A 857 24.07 -13.17 49.06
C THR A 857 23.57 -13.13 50.51
N ASP A 858 22.50 -12.39 50.82
CA ASP A 858 21.87 -12.39 52.15
C ASP A 858 21.01 -13.65 52.37
N PHE A 859 21.63 -14.83 52.23
CA PHE A 859 21.07 -16.10 52.66
C PHE A 859 21.57 -16.43 54.05
N ILE A 860 20.80 -16.03 55.06
CA ILE A 860 21.07 -16.35 56.47
C ILE A 860 20.71 -17.80 56.83
N ASN A 861 20.14 -18.61 55.91
CA ASN A 861 19.75 -19.99 56.16
C ASN A 861 19.81 -20.90 54.92
N MET A 862 20.06 -22.19 55.18
CA MET A 862 20.44 -23.26 54.24
C MET A 862 19.37 -23.71 53.20
N ASN A 863 18.23 -23.02 53.08
CA ASN A 863 17.07 -23.51 52.30
C ASN A 863 16.40 -22.46 51.40
N GLN A 864 17.16 -21.52 50.82
CA GLN A 864 16.64 -20.68 49.73
C GLN A 864 17.46 -20.96 48.46
N GLU A 865 16.82 -21.59 47.48
CA GLU A 865 17.36 -21.75 46.12
C GLU A 865 16.85 -20.62 45.20
N ALA A 866 17.70 -20.28 44.23
CA ALA A 866 17.64 -19.16 43.29
C ALA A 866 16.40 -19.11 42.37
#